data_AF-A0A450XI31-F1
#
_entry.id   AF-A0A450XI31-F1
#
_cell.length_a   1.000
_cell.length_b   1.000
_cell.length_c   1.000
_cell.angle_alpha   90.00
_cell.angle_beta   90.00
_cell.angle_gamma   90.00
#
_symmetry.space_group_name_H-M   'P 1'
#
loop_
_entity.id
_entity.type
_entity.pdbx_description
1 polymer ?
#
loop_
_entity_poly.entity_id
_entity_poly.type
_entity_poly.pdbx_seq_one_letter_code
_entity_poly.pdbx_strand_id
1 'polypeptide(L)'
;MSEITFISTKWLQPLVKKISPLEKRLTTEKGFAAGIRDQQLEELGAIIDVFDSPTELVQCYVDPFCQDHEPANPLEGPSGSSLRAPLLFTIDTFLKAHSSRLSRSGRQLFLLSEDGMGKTSLLMLIKLVHFAGFWPRQYDCQLLKLGKDTLDAIWQHPDKANTVLLLDALDEDPLGWNDIKARTQEILEASRDYYRVIISCRSRPLLDAAGYLSDHPEQIRIGNDAYPLVFLTLFDEDQVADYLARRFPNHPCDIFFRCSKSIREQAQHLVNEMESWRFPPLLLAHVHDILAAGPRSAEPYALYLALFKTWIAREETRLRELPKKRLPNPPSQKDLWTIFITMAVLLQRKGEPRLSCATLYRLEKDLPLFANLDHIHTGEGSLLRHTATGDFRFIHPILQEFLVAHGIVTGQANIIGDAVRVTDQLSLFLKNAKAADFPLPKKLHPTHPFMATPGFHFHDRLSDGSRAPFMQPIPVGEFLMGTHQGEGDKSEHPQHRVRIMEPFALGTWPVTFDEYDHFCVATGHKKPQDQGWGRRRHPVIHVSWQDALDYCAWLSRETGHRYRLPSEAEWEYAARAGTRSRYWWGDDFDEGNGICPANCDDGASESDTRQTSVVGSFAHNPFGLYDTAGNIWEWTADCWHDNYQNAPSDSRAWGEQDLGDKTLRVVRGGSWNNAPFELRSASRDRYALDATYSLLGFRVARDL
;
A
#
# COMPACT_ATOMS: atom_id res chain seq x y z
N MET A 1 12.24 50.25 2.69
CA MET A 1 11.90 48.88 3.13
C MET A 1 12.17 47.98 1.94
N SER A 2 13.11 47.04 2.04
CA SER A 2 13.36 46.06 0.98
C SER A 2 12.05 45.34 0.64
N GLU A 3 11.73 45.19 -0.64
CA GLU A 3 10.58 44.39 -1.06
C GLU A 3 10.64 43.02 -0.40
N ILE A 4 9.52 42.62 0.20
CA ILE A 4 9.39 41.32 0.82
C ILE A 4 9.44 40.29 -0.31
N THR A 5 10.53 39.50 -0.37
CA THR A 5 10.69 38.41 -1.33
C THR A 5 10.32 37.09 -0.68
N PHE A 6 9.68 36.17 -1.40
CA PHE A 6 9.35 34.83 -0.87
C PHE A 6 10.54 33.86 -0.72
N ILE A 7 11.75 34.37 -0.94
CA ILE A 7 13.03 33.75 -0.64
C ILE A 7 13.34 33.70 0.87
N SER A 8 12.63 34.47 1.71
CA SER A 8 12.94 34.58 3.15
C SER A 8 11.70 34.43 4.03
N THR A 9 11.74 33.60 5.06
CA THR A 9 10.65 33.43 6.05
C THR A 9 10.29 34.69 6.86
N LYS A 10 10.98 35.82 6.67
CA LYS A 10 10.68 37.11 7.32
C LYS A 10 9.27 37.63 7.04
N TRP A 11 8.60 37.15 5.99
CA TRP A 11 7.23 37.53 5.64
C TRP A 11 6.13 36.79 6.40
N LEU A 12 6.45 35.73 7.16
CA LEU A 12 5.47 34.98 7.94
C LEU A 12 4.72 35.89 8.93
N GLN A 13 5.42 36.78 9.63
CA GLN A 13 4.83 37.71 10.59
C GLN A 13 3.88 38.74 9.93
N PRO A 14 4.28 39.45 8.87
CA PRO A 14 3.37 40.25 8.05
C PRO A 14 2.17 39.48 7.49
N LEU A 15 2.37 38.21 7.10
CA LEU A 15 1.32 37.36 6.53
C LEU A 15 0.25 37.00 7.56
N VAL A 16 0.65 36.58 8.76
CA VAL A 16 -0.28 36.33 9.90
C VAL A 16 -1.15 37.56 10.18
N LYS A 17 -0.54 38.76 10.20
CA LYS A 17 -1.27 40.02 10.45
C LYS A 17 -2.32 40.32 9.38
N LYS A 18 -2.12 39.85 8.14
CA LYS A 18 -3.04 40.07 7.02
C LYS A 18 -4.16 39.02 6.96
N ILE A 19 -3.86 37.77 7.27
CA ILE A 19 -4.83 36.65 7.21
C ILE A 19 -5.73 36.62 8.45
N SER A 20 -5.18 36.81 9.65
CA SER A 20 -5.92 36.64 10.91
C SER A 20 -7.23 37.44 11.00
N PRO A 21 -7.32 38.71 10.54
CA PRO A 21 -8.58 39.44 10.53
C PRO A 21 -9.64 38.86 9.58
N LEU A 22 -9.22 38.31 8.43
CA LEU A 22 -10.11 37.74 7.43
C LEU A 22 -10.68 36.40 7.91
N GLU A 23 -9.82 35.55 8.47
CA GLU A 23 -10.22 34.27 9.08
C GLU A 23 -11.18 34.48 10.26
N LYS A 24 -10.94 35.49 11.11
CA LYS A 24 -11.87 35.86 12.19
C LYS A 24 -13.23 36.26 11.66
N ARG A 25 -13.31 37.04 10.58
CA ARG A 25 -14.59 37.44 9.97
C ARG A 25 -15.38 36.22 9.51
N LEU A 26 -14.74 35.28 8.82
CA LEU A 26 -15.35 34.04 8.33
C LEU A 26 -15.84 33.11 9.47
N THR A 27 -15.13 33.06 10.59
CA THR A 27 -15.47 32.19 11.73
C THR A 27 -16.56 32.76 12.64
N THR A 28 -16.70 34.09 12.74
CA THR A 28 -17.76 34.73 13.53
C THR A 28 -19.10 34.92 12.78
N GLU A 29 -19.09 35.04 11.45
CA GLU A 29 -20.28 35.32 10.64
C GLU A 29 -20.93 34.05 10.06
N LYS A 30 -21.28 33.07 10.91
CA LYS A 30 -22.14 31.91 10.52
C LYS A 30 -23.61 32.29 10.22
N GLY A 31 -23.83 33.43 9.56
CA GLY A 31 -25.12 33.91 9.09
C GLY A 31 -24.94 34.75 7.82
N PHE A 32 -25.16 34.14 6.65
CA PHE A 32 -25.20 34.79 5.35
C PHE A 32 -26.14 36.02 5.35
N ALA A 33 -25.62 37.21 5.04
CA ALA A 33 -26.36 38.30 4.37
C ALA A 33 -25.49 39.55 4.12
N ALA A 34 -24.86 39.66 2.96
CA ALA A 34 -24.71 40.92 2.22
C ALA A 34 -24.12 40.62 0.84
N GLY A 35 -24.81 41.03 -0.23
CA GLY A 35 -24.46 40.78 -1.62
C GLY A 35 -23.23 41.55 -2.13
N ILE A 36 -22.06 41.27 -1.55
CA ILE A 36 -20.77 41.54 -2.16
C ILE A 36 -20.01 40.21 -2.13
N ARG A 37 -19.98 39.53 -3.28
CA ARG A 37 -19.14 38.35 -3.53
C ARG A 37 -17.69 38.83 -3.58
N ASP A 38 -17.06 38.92 -2.40
CA ASP A 38 -15.63 39.16 -2.33
C ASP A 38 -14.92 37.84 -2.65
N GLN A 39 -14.44 37.71 -3.89
CA GLN A 39 -13.72 36.54 -4.40
C GLN A 39 -12.59 36.11 -3.45
N GLN A 40 -12.02 37.06 -2.70
CA GLN A 40 -10.97 36.80 -1.70
C GLN A 40 -11.47 36.04 -0.46
N LEU A 41 -12.71 36.29 -0.03
CA LEU A 41 -13.32 35.60 1.12
C LEU A 41 -13.82 34.20 0.74
N GLU A 42 -14.35 34.03 -0.47
CA GLU A 42 -14.74 32.71 -1.00
C GLU A 42 -13.51 31.79 -1.13
N GLU A 43 -12.41 32.32 -1.67
CA GLU A 43 -11.16 31.57 -1.84
C GLU A 43 -10.49 31.24 -0.49
N LEU A 44 -10.48 32.17 0.48
CA LEU A 44 -9.97 31.89 1.82
C LEU A 44 -10.87 30.89 2.57
N GLY A 45 -12.18 30.94 2.36
CA GLY A 45 -13.14 29.96 2.89
C GLY A 45 -12.84 28.55 2.39
N ALA A 46 -12.56 28.38 1.09
CA ALA A 46 -12.17 27.09 0.53
C ALA A 46 -10.86 26.54 1.14
N ILE A 47 -9.90 27.41 1.48
CA ILE A 47 -8.68 26.98 2.18
C ILE A 47 -8.99 26.58 3.63
N ILE A 48 -9.84 27.32 4.33
CA ILE A 48 -10.27 27.02 5.72
C ILE A 48 -11.02 25.68 5.78
N ASP A 49 -11.89 25.39 4.83
CA ASP A 49 -12.63 24.12 4.79
C ASP A 49 -11.70 22.89 4.69
N VAL A 50 -10.50 23.06 4.12
CA VAL A 50 -9.51 21.98 3.95
C VAL A 50 -8.48 21.95 5.10
N PHE A 51 -8.03 23.11 5.58
CA PHE A 51 -6.90 23.24 6.52
C PHE A 51 -7.27 23.75 7.91
N ASP A 52 -8.55 24.01 8.15
CA ASP A 52 -9.11 24.57 9.39
C ASP A 52 -8.61 26.00 9.69
N SER A 53 -7.33 26.18 10.00
CA SER A 53 -6.74 27.49 10.32
C SER A 53 -5.50 27.83 9.46
N PRO A 54 -5.67 28.68 8.43
CA PRO A 54 -4.57 29.28 7.67
C PRO A 54 -3.62 30.11 8.55
N THR A 55 -4.14 30.79 9.58
CA THR A 55 -3.31 31.58 10.51
C THR A 55 -2.36 30.70 11.31
N GLU A 56 -2.87 29.58 11.86
CA GLU A 56 -2.04 28.64 12.62
C GLU A 56 -0.94 28.03 11.74
N LEU A 57 -1.28 27.66 10.51
CA LEU A 57 -0.34 27.12 9.52
C LEU A 57 0.84 28.08 9.30
N VAL A 58 0.56 29.36 9.07
CA VAL A 58 1.60 30.37 8.83
C VAL A 58 2.42 30.62 10.10
N GLN A 59 1.78 30.64 11.27
CA GLN A 59 2.46 30.89 12.53
C GLN A 59 3.48 29.79 12.86
N CYS A 60 3.14 28.54 12.58
CA CYS A 60 3.96 27.38 12.92
C CYS A 60 4.91 26.94 11.78
N TYR A 61 4.88 27.62 10.62
CA TYR A 61 5.69 27.22 9.47
C TYR A 61 7.19 27.39 9.72
N VAL A 62 7.94 26.32 9.44
CA VAL A 62 9.40 26.26 9.39
C VAL A 62 9.80 25.78 8.01
N ASP A 63 10.68 26.53 7.33
CA ASP A 63 11.14 26.21 5.96
C ASP A 63 12.07 24.99 6.01
N PRO A 64 11.70 23.86 5.37
CA PRO A 64 12.55 22.67 5.34
C PRO A 64 13.81 22.92 4.50
N PHE A 65 14.88 22.16 4.81
CA PHE A 65 16.04 22.13 3.93
C PHE A 65 15.90 21.05 2.86
N CYS A 66 16.62 21.26 1.77
CA CYS A 66 16.77 20.36 0.65
C CYS A 66 18.22 19.89 0.50
N GLN A 67 18.40 18.74 -0.15
CA GLN A 67 19.70 18.19 -0.54
C GLN A 67 19.58 17.40 -1.85
N ASP A 68 20.72 17.19 -2.51
CA ASP A 68 20.78 16.59 -3.85
C ASP A 68 20.97 15.05 -3.84
N HIS A 69 20.90 14.41 -2.67
CA HIS A 69 21.06 12.95 -2.50
C HIS A 69 19.98 12.36 -1.58
N GLU A 70 19.66 11.08 -1.75
CA GLU A 70 18.60 10.40 -0.99
C GLU A 70 18.99 10.27 0.50
N PRO A 71 18.17 10.76 1.45
CA PRO A 71 18.51 10.72 2.88
C PRO A 71 18.48 9.31 3.51
N ALA A 72 18.10 8.27 2.76
CA ALA A 72 17.81 6.92 3.26
C ALA A 72 18.79 5.83 2.80
N ASN A 73 19.95 6.16 2.21
CA ASN A 73 20.97 5.15 1.87
C ASN A 73 21.91 4.91 3.08
N PRO A 74 21.83 3.77 3.79
CA PRO A 74 22.65 3.51 4.99
C PRO A 74 24.11 3.19 4.65
N LEU A 75 24.43 2.97 3.37
CA LEU A 75 25.76 2.59 2.90
C LEU A 75 26.69 3.79 2.68
N GLU A 76 26.16 5.02 2.65
CA GLU A 76 26.95 6.23 2.56
C GLU A 76 26.90 6.98 3.89
N GLY A 77 27.93 6.78 4.72
CA GLY A 77 28.22 7.73 5.80
C GLY A 77 28.44 9.13 5.22
N PRO A 78 28.35 10.21 6.04
CA PRO A 78 28.40 11.60 5.57
C PRO A 78 29.78 11.93 4.99
N SER A 79 29.99 11.56 3.74
CA SER A 79 31.25 11.64 3.02
C SER A 79 31.06 12.58 1.85
N GLY A 80 30.93 13.87 2.16
CA GLY A 80 30.77 14.93 1.18
C GLY A 80 30.02 16.10 1.80
N SER A 81 30.49 17.33 1.57
CA SER A 81 29.78 18.54 1.97
C SER A 81 28.47 18.63 1.19
N SER A 82 27.40 18.07 1.74
CA SER A 82 26.06 18.29 1.22
C SER A 82 25.76 19.78 1.29
N LEU A 83 25.60 20.45 0.16
CA LEU A 83 24.98 21.76 0.14
C LEU A 83 23.53 21.60 0.60
N ARG A 84 23.22 22.03 1.82
CA ARG A 84 21.85 22.19 2.30
C ARG A 84 21.36 23.57 1.92
N ALA A 85 20.21 23.64 1.26
CA ALA A 85 19.58 24.91 0.88
C ALA A 85 18.11 24.95 1.38
N PRO A 86 17.59 26.11 1.81
CA PRO A 86 16.17 26.24 2.13
C PRO A 86 15.28 25.95 0.91
N LEU A 87 14.17 25.23 1.10
CA LEU A 87 13.29 24.81 0.01
C LEU A 87 12.74 25.99 -0.79
N LEU A 88 12.29 27.05 -0.12
CA LEU A 88 11.76 28.24 -0.79
C LEU A 88 12.82 28.94 -1.66
N PHE A 89 14.08 28.93 -1.22
CA PHE A 89 15.20 29.46 -1.99
C PHE A 89 15.48 28.61 -3.23
N THR A 90 15.44 27.27 -3.10
CA THR A 90 15.64 26.34 -4.21
C THR A 90 14.54 26.48 -5.27
N ILE A 91 13.27 26.55 -4.85
CA ILE A 91 12.12 26.75 -5.76
C ILE A 91 12.25 28.08 -6.50
N ASP A 92 12.57 29.18 -5.80
CA ASP A 92 12.74 30.48 -6.44
C ASP A 92 13.88 30.46 -7.50
N THR A 93 15.00 29.83 -7.16
CA THR A 93 16.14 29.69 -8.09
C THR A 93 15.73 28.93 -9.35
N PHE A 94 14.99 27.83 -9.20
CA PHE A 94 14.46 27.04 -10.32
C PHE A 94 13.50 27.87 -11.20
N LEU A 95 12.58 28.61 -10.59
CA LEU A 95 11.61 29.45 -11.31
C LEU A 95 12.28 30.61 -12.07
N LYS A 96 13.45 31.07 -11.62
CA LYS A 96 14.20 32.17 -12.24
C LYS A 96 15.21 31.73 -13.30
N ALA A 97 15.60 30.46 -13.32
CA ALA A 97 16.59 29.96 -14.27
C ALA A 97 16.09 30.03 -15.73
N HIS A 98 16.79 30.79 -16.58
CA HIS A 98 16.57 30.98 -18.03
C HIS A 98 15.41 31.91 -18.47
N SER A 99 15.30 33.09 -17.87
CA SER A 99 14.26 34.09 -18.14
C SER A 99 14.37 34.88 -19.46
N SER A 100 15.17 34.46 -20.45
CA SER A 100 15.52 35.29 -21.62
C SER A 100 14.55 35.21 -22.83
N ARG A 101 13.52 34.35 -22.80
CA ARG A 101 12.64 34.09 -23.98
C ARG A 101 11.14 34.37 -23.82
N LEU A 102 10.67 34.98 -22.74
CA LEU A 102 9.23 35.07 -22.46
C LEU A 102 8.63 36.48 -22.62
N SER A 103 7.41 36.49 -23.16
CA SER A 103 6.53 37.65 -23.35
C SER A 103 6.23 38.37 -22.03
N ARG A 104 6.09 39.70 -22.05
CA ARG A 104 5.83 40.58 -20.89
C ARG A 104 4.42 40.45 -20.28
N SER A 105 3.57 39.54 -20.75
CA SER A 105 2.18 39.38 -20.28
C SER A 105 2.00 38.10 -19.46
N GLY A 106 1.60 38.26 -18.19
CA GLY A 106 0.90 37.28 -17.34
C GLY A 106 1.49 35.88 -17.26
N ARG A 107 2.28 35.60 -16.22
CA ARG A 107 2.64 34.22 -15.87
C ARG A 107 1.43 33.56 -15.19
N GLN A 108 1.24 32.25 -15.31
CA GLN A 108 0.22 31.52 -14.53
C GLN A 108 0.90 30.47 -13.64
N LEU A 109 0.42 30.31 -12.41
CA LEU A 109 0.87 29.29 -11.46
C LEU A 109 -0.30 28.36 -11.19
N PHE A 110 -0.21 27.14 -11.68
CA PHE A 110 -1.26 26.14 -11.54
C PHE A 110 -0.90 25.18 -10.40
N LEU A 111 -1.67 25.20 -9.32
CA LEU A 111 -1.49 24.37 -8.15
C LEU A 111 -2.50 23.22 -8.17
N LEU A 112 -2.03 21.98 -8.16
CA LEU A 112 -2.86 20.80 -7.98
C LEU A 112 -2.54 20.12 -6.65
N SER A 113 -3.57 19.87 -5.83
CA SER A 113 -3.41 19.18 -4.54
C SER A 113 -4.62 18.29 -4.19
N GLU A 114 -4.36 17.17 -3.51
CA GLU A 114 -5.34 16.34 -2.79
C GLU A 114 -5.60 16.88 -1.36
N ASP A 115 -6.67 16.40 -0.69
CA ASP A 115 -7.14 16.87 0.64
C ASP A 115 -6.29 16.35 1.85
N GLY A 116 -4.99 16.06 1.70
CA GLY A 116 -4.29 15.12 2.61
C GLY A 116 -2.83 15.39 2.97
N MET A 117 -2.60 16.04 4.12
CA MET A 117 -1.37 16.08 4.94
C MET A 117 -0.03 16.57 4.35
N GLY A 118 0.46 17.68 4.95
CA GLY A 118 1.88 17.99 5.20
C GLY A 118 2.70 18.53 4.02
N LYS A 119 2.49 18.00 2.81
CA LYS A 119 3.09 18.53 1.57
C LYS A 119 2.35 19.78 1.08
N THR A 120 1.04 19.77 1.29
CA THR A 120 0.12 20.87 0.97
C THR A 120 0.41 22.14 1.76
N SER A 121 1.10 22.07 2.90
CA SER A 121 1.50 23.25 3.66
C SER A 121 2.41 24.17 2.86
N LEU A 122 3.29 23.62 2.00
CA LEU A 122 4.10 24.42 1.09
C LEU A 122 3.20 25.11 0.06
N LEU A 123 2.41 24.35 -0.71
CA LEU A 123 1.56 24.91 -1.78
C LEU A 123 0.55 25.93 -1.25
N MET A 124 -0.07 25.66 -0.10
CA MET A 124 -0.97 26.60 0.57
C MET A 124 -0.22 27.84 1.01
N LEU A 125 1.00 27.70 1.51
CA LEU A 125 1.81 28.84 1.84
C LEU A 125 2.19 29.67 0.60
N ILE A 126 2.50 29.03 -0.54
CA ILE A 126 2.67 29.73 -1.83
C ILE A 126 1.40 30.50 -2.18
N LYS A 127 0.24 29.85 -2.06
CA LYS A 127 -1.06 30.47 -2.35
C LYS A 127 -1.39 31.62 -1.40
N LEU A 128 -1.16 31.47 -0.09
CA LEU A 128 -1.41 32.50 0.92
C LEU A 128 -0.47 33.70 0.76
N VAL A 129 0.80 33.47 0.41
CA VAL A 129 1.76 34.53 0.10
C VAL A 129 1.34 35.29 -1.16
N HIS A 130 0.90 34.57 -2.20
CA HIS A 130 0.36 35.18 -3.42
C HIS A 130 -0.90 35.99 -3.13
N PHE A 131 -1.86 35.41 -2.40
CA PHE A 131 -3.08 36.06 -1.90
C PHE A 131 -2.74 37.35 -1.11
N ALA A 132 -1.69 37.30 -0.30
CA ALA A 132 -1.21 38.45 0.45
C ALA A 132 -0.43 39.48 -0.40
N GLY A 133 -0.15 39.20 -1.67
CA GLY A 133 0.53 40.10 -2.60
C GLY A 133 2.04 40.21 -2.37
N PHE A 134 2.64 39.24 -1.67
CA PHE A 134 4.07 39.21 -1.32
C PHE A 134 4.95 38.46 -2.35
N TRP A 135 4.38 37.70 -3.28
CA TRP A 135 5.09 36.92 -4.32
C TRP A 135 4.40 37.02 -5.68
N PRO A 136 5.15 37.12 -6.79
CA PRO A 136 5.08 38.23 -7.73
C PRO A 136 3.68 38.44 -8.29
N ARG A 137 3.28 39.71 -8.33
CA ARG A 137 1.98 40.20 -8.86
C ARG A 137 1.72 39.87 -10.34
N GLN A 138 2.69 39.26 -11.02
CA GLN A 138 2.65 38.90 -12.44
C GLN A 138 2.17 37.47 -12.67
N TYR A 139 2.00 36.68 -11.60
CA TYR A 139 1.46 35.32 -11.66
C TYR A 139 -0.02 35.34 -11.30
N ASP A 140 -0.88 34.71 -12.09
CA ASP A 140 -2.24 34.31 -11.65
C ASP A 140 -2.16 32.91 -11.05
N CYS A 141 -2.49 32.75 -9.77
CA CYS A 141 -2.34 31.47 -9.06
C CYS A 141 -3.69 30.76 -8.94
N GLN A 142 -3.88 29.68 -9.67
CA GLN A 142 -5.11 28.86 -9.60
C GLN A 142 -4.86 27.62 -8.75
N LEU A 143 -5.83 27.25 -7.91
CA LEU A 143 -5.80 26.05 -7.08
C LEU A 143 -6.91 25.11 -7.52
N LEU A 144 -6.55 23.90 -7.95
CA LEU A 144 -7.50 22.85 -8.30
C LEU A 144 -7.24 21.58 -7.49
N LYS A 145 -8.31 20.81 -7.29
CA LYS A 145 -8.27 19.55 -6.57
C LYS A 145 -7.90 18.40 -7.51
N LEU A 146 -7.06 17.49 -7.04
CA LEU A 146 -6.84 16.20 -7.70
C LEU A 146 -8.11 15.31 -7.61
N GLY A 147 -8.41 14.62 -8.70
CA GLY A 147 -9.63 13.84 -8.90
C GLY A 147 -9.65 13.07 -10.23
N LYS A 148 -10.79 12.43 -10.53
CA LYS A 148 -10.96 11.66 -11.78
C LYS A 148 -10.80 12.50 -13.05
N ASP A 149 -11.08 13.79 -12.94
CA ASP A 149 -11.00 14.84 -13.95
C ASP A 149 -9.62 15.53 -14.02
N THR A 150 -8.65 15.13 -13.20
CA THR A 150 -7.29 15.74 -13.16
C THR A 150 -6.65 15.79 -14.54
N LEU A 151 -6.63 14.66 -15.26
CA LEU A 151 -6.00 14.61 -16.57
C LEU A 151 -6.72 15.53 -17.55
N ASP A 152 -8.05 15.52 -17.57
CA ASP A 152 -8.84 16.39 -18.44
C ASP A 152 -8.55 17.87 -18.17
N ALA A 153 -8.46 18.26 -16.89
CA ALA A 153 -8.11 19.63 -16.49
C ALA A 153 -6.69 20.04 -16.94
N ILE A 154 -5.70 19.15 -16.75
CA ILE A 154 -4.31 19.41 -17.20
C ILE A 154 -4.24 19.46 -18.73
N TRP A 155 -4.93 18.55 -19.43
CA TRP A 155 -4.94 18.45 -20.88
C TRP A 155 -5.57 19.67 -21.53
N GLN A 156 -6.68 20.16 -20.99
CA GLN A 156 -7.46 21.27 -21.56
C GLN A 156 -6.99 22.67 -21.11
N HIS A 157 -5.99 22.75 -20.21
CA HIS A 157 -5.49 24.04 -19.72
C HIS A 157 -4.96 24.93 -20.85
N PRO A 158 -5.45 26.17 -21.01
CA PRO A 158 -4.97 27.10 -22.03
C PRO A 158 -3.57 27.64 -21.69
N ASP A 159 -2.77 28.02 -22.69
CA ASP A 159 -1.49 28.73 -22.49
C ASP A 159 -0.46 28.01 -21.58
N LYS A 160 -0.36 26.68 -21.68
CA LYS A 160 0.62 25.86 -20.94
C LYS A 160 2.05 26.38 -21.09
N ALA A 161 2.40 26.87 -22.28
CA ALA A 161 3.73 27.38 -22.60
C ALA A 161 4.17 28.60 -21.78
N ASN A 162 3.24 29.31 -21.10
CA ASN A 162 3.53 30.40 -20.16
C ASN A 162 3.14 30.08 -18.71
N THR A 163 2.80 28.82 -18.42
CA THR A 163 2.29 28.36 -17.13
C THR A 163 3.31 27.50 -16.40
N VAL A 164 3.48 27.76 -15.10
CA VAL A 164 4.22 26.91 -14.17
C VAL A 164 3.23 25.96 -13.48
N LEU A 165 3.44 24.66 -13.61
CA LEU A 165 2.65 23.63 -12.95
C LEU A 165 3.35 23.16 -11.68
N LEU A 166 2.67 23.26 -10.54
CA LEU A 166 3.06 22.64 -9.27
C LEU A 166 2.06 21.53 -8.96
N LEU A 167 2.54 20.29 -9.00
CA LEU A 167 1.74 19.11 -8.76
C LEU A 167 2.18 18.45 -7.46
N ASP A 168 1.32 18.49 -6.45
CA ASP A 168 1.57 17.85 -5.16
C ASP A 168 0.79 16.54 -5.02
N ALA A 169 1.47 15.53 -4.48
CA ALA A 169 0.88 14.26 -4.04
C ALA A 169 0.52 13.25 -5.14
N LEU A 170 1.39 13.10 -6.15
CA LEU A 170 1.26 12.07 -7.18
C LEU A 170 1.14 10.64 -6.63
N ASP A 171 1.81 10.38 -5.51
CA ASP A 171 1.80 9.11 -4.79
C ASP A 171 0.56 8.89 -3.92
N GLU A 172 -0.28 9.92 -3.79
CA GLU A 172 -1.54 9.87 -3.07
C GLU A 172 -2.74 9.91 -4.03
N ASP A 173 -2.49 9.92 -5.37
CA ASP A 173 -3.53 9.76 -6.39
C ASP A 173 -4.17 8.36 -6.27
N PRO A 174 -5.46 8.26 -5.88
CA PRO A 174 -6.13 6.99 -5.70
C PRO A 174 -6.21 6.14 -6.97
N LEU A 175 -6.16 6.77 -8.16
CA LEU A 175 -6.15 6.08 -9.44
C LEU A 175 -4.78 5.43 -9.74
N GLY A 176 -3.73 5.85 -9.03
CA GLY A 176 -2.38 5.33 -9.15
C GLY A 176 -2.04 4.21 -8.18
N TRP A 177 -2.81 3.93 -7.12
CA TRP A 177 -2.37 2.97 -6.09
C TRP A 177 -2.12 1.54 -6.59
N ASN A 178 -2.80 1.12 -7.66
CA ASN A 178 -2.60 -0.20 -8.28
C ASN A 178 -1.43 -0.22 -9.27
N ASP A 179 -1.12 0.91 -9.90
CA ASP A 179 0.01 1.09 -10.83
C ASP A 179 0.49 2.55 -10.80
N ILE A 180 1.28 2.89 -9.78
CA ILE A 180 1.77 4.26 -9.56
C ILE A 180 2.64 4.69 -10.73
N LYS A 181 3.32 3.74 -11.37
CA LYS A 181 4.22 3.98 -12.50
C LYS A 181 3.45 4.40 -13.74
N ALA A 182 2.43 3.63 -14.13
CA ALA A 182 1.58 3.99 -15.27
C ALA A 182 0.89 5.34 -15.04
N ARG A 183 0.35 5.55 -13.83
CA ARG A 183 -0.35 6.79 -13.48
C ARG A 183 0.57 8.02 -13.49
N THR A 184 1.78 7.87 -12.96
CA THR A 184 2.82 8.90 -13.01
C THR A 184 3.14 9.25 -14.47
N GLN A 185 3.28 8.25 -15.34
CA GLN A 185 3.61 8.46 -16.74
C GLN A 185 2.52 9.24 -17.49
N GLU A 186 1.24 8.93 -17.25
CA GLU A 186 0.11 9.68 -17.83
C GLU A 186 0.12 11.17 -17.45
N ILE A 187 0.38 11.46 -16.17
CA ILE A 187 0.42 12.83 -15.64
C ILE A 187 1.63 13.59 -16.19
N LEU A 188 2.79 12.94 -16.24
CA LEU A 188 4.00 13.52 -16.84
C LEU A 188 3.77 13.84 -18.31
N GLU A 189 3.17 12.92 -19.07
CA GLU A 189 2.84 13.14 -20.48
C GLU A 189 1.87 14.30 -20.69
N ALA A 190 0.82 14.40 -19.86
CA ALA A 190 -0.12 15.52 -19.88
C ALA A 190 0.54 16.88 -19.56
N SER A 191 1.64 16.87 -18.80
CA SER A 191 2.34 18.07 -18.32
C SER A 191 3.46 18.59 -19.24
N ARG A 192 3.78 17.88 -20.34
CA ARG A 192 4.95 18.18 -21.21
C ARG A 192 4.98 19.58 -21.80
N ASP A 193 3.83 20.17 -22.09
CA ASP A 193 3.72 21.46 -22.78
C ASP A 193 3.83 22.67 -21.82
N TYR A 194 4.01 22.44 -20.52
CA TYR A 194 4.13 23.51 -19.53
C TYR A 194 5.54 24.13 -19.53
N TYR A 195 5.62 25.44 -19.23
CA TYR A 195 6.91 26.16 -19.16
C TYR A 195 7.88 25.55 -18.13
N ARG A 196 7.33 25.19 -16.96
CA ARG A 196 8.03 24.52 -15.86
C ARG A 196 7.05 23.63 -15.11
N VAL A 197 7.52 22.47 -14.67
CA VAL A 197 6.75 21.54 -13.84
C VAL A 197 7.57 21.22 -12.60
N ILE A 198 6.96 21.32 -11.42
CA ILE A 198 7.49 20.86 -10.15
C ILE A 198 6.54 19.79 -9.63
N ILE A 199 7.09 18.64 -9.25
CA ILE A 199 6.32 17.49 -8.75
C ILE A 199 6.84 17.16 -7.36
N SER A 200 5.95 17.12 -6.36
CA SER A 200 6.25 16.62 -5.02
C SER A 200 5.60 15.26 -4.77
N CYS A 201 6.39 14.31 -4.22
CA CYS A 201 5.96 12.95 -3.90
C CYS A 201 6.64 12.45 -2.61
N ARG A 202 6.02 11.51 -1.87
CA ARG A 202 6.65 10.79 -0.74
C ARG A 202 7.22 9.42 -1.14
N SER A 203 6.96 8.92 -2.35
CA SER A 203 7.11 7.49 -2.67
C SER A 203 8.45 7.10 -3.32
N ARG A 204 9.15 6.15 -2.67
CA ARG A 204 10.17 5.27 -3.30
C ARG A 204 9.70 4.65 -4.63
N PRO A 205 8.41 4.28 -4.80
CA PRO A 205 7.85 3.84 -6.08
C PRO A 205 8.12 4.73 -7.31
N LEU A 206 8.21 6.06 -7.17
CA LEU A 206 8.58 6.93 -8.29
C LEU A 206 10.05 6.75 -8.68
N LEU A 207 10.91 6.58 -7.67
CA LEU A 207 12.35 6.35 -7.83
C LEU A 207 12.64 4.94 -8.33
N ASP A 208 11.90 3.94 -7.87
CA ASP A 208 11.99 2.53 -8.32
C ASP A 208 11.52 2.37 -9.78
N ALA A 209 10.65 3.26 -10.25
CA ALA A 209 10.18 3.31 -11.64
C ALA A 209 11.16 4.02 -12.59
N ALA A 210 12.12 4.78 -12.04
CA ALA A 210 13.07 5.59 -12.78
C ALA A 210 14.46 4.93 -12.84
N GLY A 211 15.16 5.10 -13.96
CA GLY A 211 16.57 4.72 -14.02
C GLY A 211 17.41 5.88 -13.49
N TYR A 212 18.20 5.67 -12.43
CA TYR A 212 19.26 6.61 -12.08
C TYR A 212 20.28 6.65 -13.23
N LEU A 213 20.65 7.86 -13.67
CA LEU A 213 21.75 8.02 -14.61
C LEU A 213 23.05 7.75 -13.83
N SER A 214 23.85 6.77 -14.26
CA SER A 214 25.10 6.36 -13.60
C SER A 214 26.09 7.51 -13.36
N ASP A 215 25.95 8.58 -14.14
CA ASP A 215 26.87 9.72 -14.15
C ASP A 215 26.30 10.97 -13.43
N HIS A 216 25.01 10.96 -13.04
CA HIS A 216 24.27 12.09 -12.46
C HIS A 216 23.22 11.62 -11.43
N PRO A 217 23.59 11.29 -10.17
CA PRO A 217 22.65 10.87 -9.13
C PRO A 217 21.59 11.92 -8.77
N GLU A 218 21.83 13.18 -9.12
CA GLU A 218 20.90 14.31 -8.99
C GLU A 218 19.81 14.34 -10.07
N GLN A 219 19.78 13.36 -10.99
CA GLN A 219 18.79 13.25 -12.05
C GLN A 219 18.18 11.85 -12.14
N ILE A 220 16.88 11.80 -12.40
CA ILE A 220 16.15 10.56 -12.66
C ILE A 220 15.64 10.55 -14.10
N ARG A 221 15.69 9.38 -14.74
CA ARG A 221 15.12 9.19 -16.08
C ARG A 221 13.78 8.49 -15.99
N ILE A 222 12.73 9.17 -16.46
CA ILE A 222 11.39 8.61 -16.62
C ILE A 222 11.07 8.61 -18.12
N GLY A 223 10.96 7.41 -18.72
CA GLY A 223 10.87 7.26 -20.16
C GLY A 223 12.16 7.71 -20.87
N ASN A 224 12.04 8.68 -21.79
CA ASN A 224 13.17 9.26 -22.52
C ASN A 224 13.65 10.60 -21.92
N ASP A 225 12.94 11.13 -20.93
CA ASP A 225 13.15 12.47 -20.40
C ASP A 225 13.90 12.40 -19.05
N ALA A 226 14.81 13.34 -18.82
CA ALA A 226 15.60 13.45 -17.59
C ALA A 226 15.07 14.59 -16.71
N TYR A 227 14.92 14.32 -15.42
CA TYR A 227 14.34 15.24 -14.45
C TYR A 227 15.34 15.49 -13.30
N PRO A 228 15.63 16.75 -12.92
CA PRO A 228 16.38 17.05 -11.71
C PRO A 228 15.61 16.60 -10.47
N LEU A 229 16.32 15.98 -9.53
CA LEU A 229 15.76 15.48 -8.29
C LEU A 229 16.31 16.26 -7.09
N VAL A 230 15.41 16.64 -6.19
CA VAL A 230 15.74 17.32 -4.93
C VAL A 230 15.02 16.63 -3.78
N PHE A 231 15.73 16.30 -2.72
CA PHE A 231 15.18 15.62 -1.56
C PHE A 231 14.99 16.59 -0.41
N LEU A 232 13.83 16.52 0.26
CA LEU A 232 13.65 17.19 1.55
C LEU A 232 14.44 16.47 2.63
N THR A 233 15.19 17.24 3.43
CA THR A 233 15.79 16.70 4.64
C THR A 233 14.73 16.66 5.74
N LEU A 234 14.75 15.62 6.57
CA LEU A 234 14.00 15.68 7.84
C LEU A 234 14.52 16.88 8.69
N PHE A 235 13.68 17.44 9.54
CA PHE A 235 14.06 18.57 10.39
C PHE A 235 15.24 18.22 11.29
N ASP A 236 16.20 19.13 11.38
CA ASP A 236 17.25 19.08 12.40
C ASP A 236 16.75 19.63 13.75
N GLU A 237 17.61 19.55 14.77
CA GLU A 237 17.28 19.98 16.12
C GLU A 237 16.89 21.46 16.19
N ASP A 238 17.52 22.32 15.39
CA ASP A 238 17.22 23.75 15.34
C ASP A 238 15.85 24.01 14.71
N GLN A 239 15.51 23.32 13.61
CA GLN A 239 14.19 23.41 12.98
C GLN A 239 13.07 22.89 13.89
N VAL A 240 13.32 21.81 14.64
CA VAL A 240 12.36 21.30 15.64
C VAL A 240 12.22 22.30 16.80
N ALA A 241 13.31 22.87 17.30
CA ALA A 241 13.28 23.86 18.36
C ALA A 241 12.56 25.16 17.94
N ASP A 242 12.76 25.63 16.70
CA ASP A 242 12.04 26.79 16.13
C ASP A 242 10.53 26.49 16.01
N TYR A 243 10.17 25.31 15.50
CA TYR A 243 8.78 24.87 15.45
C TYR A 243 8.13 24.88 16.85
N LEU A 244 8.77 24.26 17.84
CA LEU A 244 8.25 24.19 19.21
C LEU A 244 8.15 25.59 19.86
N ALA A 245 9.09 26.49 19.57
CA ALA A 245 9.07 27.87 20.06
C ALA A 245 7.88 28.67 19.49
N ARG A 246 7.54 28.46 18.22
CA ARG A 246 6.42 29.12 17.54
C ARG A 246 5.08 28.57 17.96
N ARG A 247 5.00 27.25 18.12
CA ARG A 247 3.78 26.54 18.53
C ARG A 247 3.46 26.78 20.01
N PHE A 248 4.49 26.78 20.87
CA PHE A 248 4.37 26.98 22.32
C PHE A 248 5.24 28.16 22.76
N PRO A 249 4.84 29.41 22.45
CA PRO A 249 5.56 30.59 22.89
C PRO A 249 5.50 30.70 24.41
N ASN A 250 6.60 31.15 25.04
CA ASN A 250 6.65 31.34 26.48
C ASN A 250 5.64 32.41 26.90
N HIS A 251 4.79 32.11 27.89
CA HIS A 251 3.90 33.13 28.45
C HIS A 251 4.73 34.12 29.27
N PRO A 252 4.43 35.44 29.28
CA PRO A 252 5.13 36.41 30.11
C PRO A 252 5.21 35.98 31.58
N CYS A 253 4.14 35.39 32.10
CA CYS A 253 4.08 34.84 33.45
C CYS A 253 5.11 33.72 33.71
N ASP A 254 5.39 32.85 32.73
CA ASP A 254 6.36 31.75 32.90
C ASP A 254 7.80 32.29 33.02
N ILE A 255 8.07 33.39 32.32
CA ILE A 255 9.36 34.11 32.37
C ILE A 255 9.53 34.82 33.73
N PHE A 256 8.45 35.44 34.25
CA PHE A 256 8.49 36.17 35.53
C PHE A 256 8.50 35.24 36.76
N PHE A 257 7.83 34.09 36.71
CA PHE A 257 7.69 33.19 37.88
C PHE A 257 8.61 31.95 37.83
N ARG A 258 9.44 31.78 36.79
CA ARG A 258 10.32 30.60 36.60
C ARG A 258 9.58 29.27 36.81
N CYS A 259 8.40 29.14 36.22
CA CYS A 259 7.63 27.90 36.26
C CYS A 259 8.44 26.78 35.59
N SER A 260 8.88 25.78 36.36
CA SER A 260 9.96 24.86 35.99
C SER A 260 9.58 23.74 34.99
N LYS A 261 8.47 23.85 34.27
CA LYS A 261 7.97 22.81 33.35
C LYS A 261 7.06 23.38 32.26
N SER A 262 7.55 24.30 31.43
CA SER A 262 6.76 24.76 30.27
C SER A 262 6.43 23.60 29.32
N ILE A 263 5.31 23.67 28.59
CA ILE A 263 4.94 22.67 27.57
C ILE A 263 6.07 22.52 26.53
N ARG A 264 6.73 23.64 26.20
CA ARG A 264 7.88 23.68 25.31
C ARG A 264 9.05 22.84 25.81
N GLU A 265 9.44 22.97 27.07
CA GLU A 265 10.55 22.19 27.67
C GLU A 265 10.21 20.70 27.74
N GLN A 266 8.97 20.36 28.09
CA GLN A 266 8.51 18.97 28.11
C GLN A 266 8.48 18.35 26.71
N ALA A 267 8.02 19.11 25.71
CA ALA A 267 8.03 18.68 24.32
C ALA A 267 9.45 18.45 23.80
N GLN A 268 10.37 19.37 24.11
CA GLN A 268 11.77 19.24 23.73
C GLN A 268 12.42 18.01 24.39
N HIS A 269 12.12 17.76 25.67
CA HIS A 269 12.61 16.57 26.37
C HIS A 269 12.12 15.28 25.71
N LEU A 270 10.82 15.20 25.41
CA LEU A 270 10.22 14.03 24.76
C LEU A 270 10.82 13.77 23.37
N VAL A 271 11.10 14.84 22.61
CA VAL A 271 11.79 14.74 21.32
C VAL A 271 13.20 14.19 21.48
N ASN A 272 13.93 14.62 22.51
CA ASN A 272 15.31 14.20 22.77
C ASN A 272 15.41 12.74 23.27
N GLU A 273 14.36 12.21 23.92
CA GLU A 273 14.33 10.84 24.47
C GLU A 273 14.13 9.74 23.42
N MET A 274 13.76 10.06 22.18
CA MET A 274 13.65 9.06 21.12
C MET A 274 15.04 8.63 20.63
N GLU A 275 15.57 7.52 21.18
CA GLU A 275 16.84 6.92 20.74
C GLU A 275 16.74 6.46 19.27
N SER A 276 17.47 7.16 18.40
CA SER A 276 17.46 7.03 16.94
C SER A 276 16.15 7.48 16.28
N TRP A 277 16.31 8.23 15.18
CA TRP A 277 15.27 8.78 14.29
C TRP A 277 14.60 10.07 14.78
N ARG A 278 14.64 11.09 13.91
CA ARG A 278 13.99 12.39 14.09
C ARG A 278 12.49 12.21 14.38
N PHE A 279 11.97 12.93 15.36
CA PHE A 279 10.57 12.85 15.81
C PHE A 279 9.59 13.03 14.62
N PRO A 280 8.71 12.05 14.33
CA PRO A 280 7.81 12.12 13.18
C PRO A 280 6.96 13.41 13.17
N PRO A 281 6.81 14.11 12.03
CA PRO A 281 6.05 15.38 11.95
C PRO A 281 4.62 15.30 12.49
N LEU A 282 3.95 14.16 12.29
CA LEU A 282 2.62 13.90 12.84
C LEU A 282 2.63 13.93 14.37
N LEU A 283 3.59 13.24 15.02
CA LEU A 283 3.70 13.29 16.47
C LEU A 283 4.07 14.70 16.92
N LEU A 284 4.91 15.42 16.16
CA LEU A 284 5.34 16.78 16.50
C LEU A 284 4.16 17.77 16.50
N ALA A 285 3.26 17.64 15.52
CA ALA A 285 2.02 18.42 15.44
C ALA A 285 1.12 18.19 16.66
N HIS A 286 1.10 16.96 17.18
CA HIS A 286 0.27 16.56 18.32
C HIS A 286 1.06 16.37 19.63
N VAL A 287 2.23 16.98 19.77
CA VAL A 287 3.10 16.76 20.94
C VAL A 287 2.42 17.16 22.24
N HIS A 288 1.59 18.21 22.24
CA HIS A 288 0.81 18.63 23.40
C HIS A 288 -0.24 17.59 23.81
N ASP A 289 -0.92 16.96 22.85
CA ASP A 289 -1.90 15.90 23.09
C ASP A 289 -1.21 14.67 23.71
N ILE A 290 -0.01 14.34 23.23
CA ILE A 290 0.81 13.23 23.74
C ILE A 290 1.26 13.52 25.17
N LEU A 291 1.81 14.71 25.44
CA LEU A 291 2.25 15.11 26.78
C LEU A 291 1.11 15.08 27.80
N ALA A 292 -0.09 15.50 27.40
CA ALA A 292 -1.27 15.48 28.26
C ALA A 292 -1.65 14.06 28.73
N ALA A 293 -1.39 13.03 27.92
CA ALA A 293 -1.62 11.63 28.29
C ALA A 293 -0.53 11.04 29.19
N GLY A 294 0.67 11.62 29.22
CA GLY A 294 1.82 11.11 29.97
C GLY A 294 2.29 9.72 29.49
N PRO A 295 2.95 9.62 28.31
CA PRO A 295 3.41 8.34 27.80
C PRO A 295 4.43 7.68 28.74
N ARG A 296 4.41 6.35 28.81
CA ARG A 296 5.29 5.56 29.69
C ARG A 296 6.72 5.39 29.16
N SER A 297 6.92 5.58 27.86
CA SER A 297 8.19 5.50 27.16
C SER A 297 8.14 6.37 25.90
N ALA A 298 9.30 6.68 25.34
CA ALA A 298 9.45 7.33 24.04
C ALA A 298 9.36 6.34 22.85
N GLU A 299 8.96 5.08 23.10
CA GLU A 299 8.80 4.09 22.04
C GLU A 299 7.58 4.41 21.15
N PRO A 300 7.62 4.17 19.83
CA PRO A 300 6.55 4.52 18.90
C PRO A 300 5.15 4.10 19.37
N TYR A 301 4.95 2.85 19.78
CA TYR A 301 3.64 2.37 20.24
C TYR A 301 3.07 3.19 21.42
N ALA A 302 3.91 3.54 22.39
CA ALA A 302 3.48 4.31 23.56
C ALA A 302 3.06 5.75 23.19
N LEU A 303 3.77 6.37 22.25
CA LEU A 303 3.46 7.73 21.77
C LEU A 303 2.15 7.76 20.99
N TYR A 304 1.92 6.82 20.08
CA TYR A 304 0.65 6.74 19.33
C TYR A 304 -0.53 6.34 20.21
N LEU A 305 -0.32 5.51 21.24
CA LEU A 305 -1.34 5.20 22.24
C LEU A 305 -1.71 6.43 23.07
N ALA A 306 -0.73 7.23 23.48
CA ALA A 306 -0.97 8.49 24.17
C ALA A 306 -1.78 9.46 23.29
N LEU A 307 -1.38 9.63 22.02
CA LEU A 307 -2.08 10.45 21.04
C LEU A 307 -3.56 10.05 20.90
N PHE A 308 -3.84 8.77 20.64
CA PHE A 308 -5.21 8.30 20.46
C PHE A 308 -6.07 8.39 21.72
N LYS A 309 -5.49 8.16 22.91
CA LYS A 309 -6.21 8.31 24.18
C LYS A 309 -6.69 9.75 24.39
N THR A 310 -5.82 10.73 24.18
CA THR A 310 -6.17 12.15 24.30
C THR A 310 -7.23 12.53 23.27
N TRP A 311 -7.06 12.07 22.03
CA TRP A 311 -8.04 12.33 20.97
C TRP A 311 -9.43 11.75 21.30
N ILE A 312 -9.52 10.48 21.69
CA ILE A 312 -10.79 9.83 22.02
C ILE A 312 -11.48 10.48 23.23
N ALA A 313 -10.73 10.87 24.27
CA ALA A 313 -11.29 11.57 25.41
C ALA A 313 -11.87 12.95 25.04
N ARG A 314 -11.20 13.67 24.13
CA ARG A 314 -11.67 14.95 23.60
C ARG A 314 -12.94 14.77 22.76
N GLU A 315 -12.97 13.76 21.89
CA GLU A 315 -14.14 13.46 21.05
C GLU A 315 -15.35 13.04 21.90
N GLU A 316 -15.16 12.19 22.92
CA GLU A 316 -16.25 11.85 23.84
C GLU A 316 -16.82 13.10 24.53
N THR A 317 -15.96 13.99 25.03
CA THR A 317 -16.38 15.22 25.69
C THR A 317 -17.23 16.09 24.76
N ARG A 318 -16.76 16.28 23.52
CA ARG A 318 -17.49 17.03 22.48
C ARG A 318 -18.85 16.41 22.17
N LEU A 319 -18.94 15.09 22.03
CA LEU A 319 -20.20 14.40 21.75
C LEU A 319 -21.19 14.51 22.91
N ARG A 320 -20.71 14.52 24.16
CA ARG A 320 -21.55 14.69 25.35
C ARG A 320 -22.08 16.12 25.52
N GLU A 321 -21.41 17.12 24.96
CA GLU A 321 -21.85 18.52 24.96
C GLU A 321 -22.95 18.80 23.93
N LEU A 322 -23.19 17.89 22.97
CA LEU A 322 -24.26 18.03 21.99
C LEU A 322 -25.65 17.96 22.66
N PRO A 323 -26.65 18.70 22.14
CA PRO A 323 -28.01 18.63 22.68
C PRO A 323 -28.57 17.20 22.61
N LYS A 324 -29.21 16.73 23.69
CA LYS A 324 -29.84 15.39 23.76
C LYS A 324 -30.85 15.09 22.65
N LYS A 325 -31.45 16.14 22.04
CA LYS A 325 -32.34 16.01 20.87
C LYS A 325 -31.58 15.62 19.60
N ARG A 326 -30.30 15.99 19.50
CA ARG A 326 -29.41 15.74 18.36
C ARG A 326 -28.67 14.42 18.52
N LEU A 327 -28.24 14.10 19.75
CA LEU A 327 -27.56 12.84 20.06
C LEU A 327 -28.06 12.31 21.42
N PRO A 328 -29.08 11.43 21.45
CA PRO A 328 -29.68 10.97 22.70
C PRO A 328 -28.75 10.05 23.51
N ASN A 329 -27.92 9.25 22.83
CA ASN A 329 -26.99 8.30 23.42
C ASN A 329 -25.58 8.48 22.82
N PRO A 330 -24.77 9.43 23.34
CA PRO A 330 -23.41 9.64 22.83
C PRO A 330 -22.53 8.41 23.12
N PRO A 331 -21.63 8.03 22.19
CA PRO A 331 -20.75 6.88 22.36
C PRO A 331 -19.75 7.12 23.50
N SER A 332 -19.46 6.08 24.27
CA SER A 332 -18.40 6.10 25.27
C SER A 332 -17.01 6.01 24.63
N GLN A 333 -15.93 6.24 25.38
CA GLN A 333 -14.56 6.01 24.87
C GLN A 333 -14.38 4.58 24.35
N LYS A 334 -14.97 3.58 25.02
CA LYS A 334 -14.89 2.18 24.60
C LYS A 334 -15.56 1.97 23.24
N ASP A 335 -16.69 2.64 23.03
CA ASP A 335 -17.41 2.60 21.75
C ASP A 335 -16.57 3.26 20.66
N LEU A 336 -16.00 4.44 20.92
CA LEU A 336 -15.11 5.14 20.00
C LEU A 336 -13.88 4.31 19.61
N TRP A 337 -13.20 3.68 20.58
CA TRP A 337 -12.12 2.74 20.30
C TRP A 337 -12.59 1.60 19.39
N THR A 338 -13.75 1.02 19.67
CA THR A 338 -14.32 -0.07 18.87
C THR A 338 -14.62 0.38 17.45
N ILE A 339 -15.22 1.57 17.26
CA ILE A 339 -15.51 2.15 15.95
C ILE A 339 -14.22 2.32 15.15
N PHE A 340 -13.21 2.99 15.74
CA PHE A 340 -11.99 3.34 15.00
C PHE A 340 -11.11 2.12 14.71
N ILE A 341 -11.02 1.15 15.63
CA ILE A 341 -10.33 -0.13 15.37
C ILE A 341 -11.05 -0.91 14.28
N THR A 342 -12.38 -1.05 14.36
CA THR A 342 -13.18 -1.75 13.33
C THR A 342 -12.99 -1.08 11.97
N MET A 343 -13.03 0.25 11.92
CA MET A 343 -12.78 1.00 10.69
C MET A 343 -11.35 0.76 10.16
N ALA A 344 -10.33 0.86 11.01
CA ALA A 344 -8.94 0.63 10.61
C ALA A 344 -8.71 -0.79 10.08
N VAL A 345 -9.31 -1.80 10.73
CA VAL A 345 -9.27 -3.20 10.29
C VAL A 345 -9.98 -3.36 8.93
N LEU A 346 -11.17 -2.79 8.77
CA LEU A 346 -11.90 -2.85 7.49
C LEU A 346 -11.14 -2.19 6.34
N LEU A 347 -10.52 -1.04 6.60
CA LEU A 347 -9.66 -0.35 5.63
C LEU A 347 -8.43 -1.21 5.28
N GLN A 348 -7.78 -1.81 6.28
CA GLN A 348 -6.63 -2.69 6.07
C GLN A 348 -7.00 -3.95 5.28
N ARG A 349 -8.18 -4.53 5.54
CA ARG A 349 -8.72 -5.71 4.83
C ARG A 349 -8.96 -5.46 3.36
N LYS A 350 -9.55 -4.30 3.04
CA LYS A 350 -9.89 -3.93 1.68
C LYS A 350 -8.69 -3.38 0.90
N GLY A 351 -7.60 -3.04 1.58
CA GLY A 351 -6.53 -2.23 1.01
C GLY A 351 -7.01 -0.83 0.61
N GLU A 352 -8.13 -0.37 1.16
CA GLU A 352 -8.72 0.94 0.90
C GLU A 352 -8.26 1.90 2.01
N PRO A 353 -7.80 3.11 1.69
CA PRO A 353 -7.42 4.10 2.71
C PRO A 353 -8.55 5.06 3.07
N ARG A 354 -9.76 4.83 2.55
CA ARG A 354 -10.96 5.61 2.89
C ARG A 354 -12.19 4.72 2.99
N LEU A 355 -13.07 5.08 3.90
CA LEU A 355 -14.37 4.45 4.11
C LEU A 355 -15.43 5.27 3.38
N SER A 356 -15.95 4.72 2.29
CA SER A 356 -16.97 5.42 1.50
C SER A 356 -18.29 5.58 2.25
N CYS A 357 -19.04 6.66 1.99
CA CYS A 357 -20.37 6.86 2.57
C CYS A 357 -21.31 5.67 2.31
N ALA A 358 -21.20 5.05 1.14
CA ALA A 358 -21.98 3.85 0.79
C ALA A 358 -21.59 2.61 1.61
N THR A 359 -20.32 2.50 2.01
CA THR A 359 -19.87 1.44 2.93
C THR A 359 -20.30 1.74 4.34
N LEU A 360 -20.18 3.00 4.78
CA LEU A 360 -20.61 3.44 6.09
C LEU A 360 -22.11 3.17 6.31
N TYR A 361 -22.96 3.49 5.34
CA TYR A 361 -24.40 3.20 5.42
C TYR A 361 -24.71 1.70 5.60
N ARG A 362 -23.94 0.82 4.97
CA ARG A 362 -24.06 -0.64 5.18
C ARG A 362 -23.58 -1.04 6.57
N LEU A 363 -22.44 -0.50 7.01
CA LEU A 363 -21.89 -0.78 8.33
C LEU A 363 -22.80 -0.28 9.45
N GLU A 364 -23.45 0.86 9.30
CA GLU A 364 -24.43 1.36 10.27
C GLU A 364 -25.61 0.39 10.44
N LYS A 365 -26.06 -0.22 9.33
CA LYS A 365 -27.13 -1.22 9.35
C LYS A 365 -26.72 -2.50 10.10
N ASP A 366 -25.48 -2.93 9.92
CA ASP A 366 -24.96 -4.18 10.52
C ASP A 366 -24.43 -3.97 11.95
N LEU A 367 -23.93 -2.76 12.23
CA LEU A 367 -23.33 -2.32 13.49
C LEU A 367 -23.87 -0.93 13.85
N PRO A 368 -24.97 -0.83 14.62
CA PRO A 368 -25.60 0.44 15.00
C PRO A 368 -24.68 1.43 15.72
N LEU A 369 -23.53 0.97 16.23
CA LEU A 369 -22.48 1.79 16.83
C LEU A 369 -21.92 2.85 15.86
N PHE A 370 -21.97 2.59 14.55
CA PHE A 370 -21.47 3.50 13.50
C PHE A 370 -22.41 4.67 13.19
N ALA A 371 -23.66 4.65 13.66
CA ALA A 371 -24.63 5.73 13.43
C ALA A 371 -24.15 7.10 13.95
N ASN A 372 -23.24 7.09 14.93
CA ASN A 372 -22.69 8.29 15.54
C ASN A 372 -21.45 8.83 14.81
N LEU A 373 -20.94 8.13 13.77
CA LEU A 373 -19.71 8.52 13.08
C LEU A 373 -19.85 9.89 12.39
N ASP A 374 -21.04 10.22 11.88
CA ASP A 374 -21.37 11.51 11.26
C ASP A 374 -21.31 12.70 12.24
N HIS A 375 -21.19 12.44 13.54
CA HIS A 375 -21.05 13.46 14.57
C HIS A 375 -19.60 13.61 15.06
N ILE A 376 -18.68 12.76 14.59
CA ILE A 376 -17.26 12.86 14.93
C ILE A 376 -16.66 14.11 14.29
N HIS A 377 -15.84 14.83 15.05
CA HIS A 377 -15.17 16.00 14.53
C HIS A 377 -14.08 15.60 13.53
N THR A 378 -14.04 16.27 12.38
CA THR A 378 -13.10 16.00 11.28
C THR A 378 -12.23 17.19 10.90
N GLY A 379 -12.30 18.27 11.70
CA GLY A 379 -11.47 19.46 11.53
C GLY A 379 -10.21 19.44 12.40
N GLU A 380 -9.78 20.63 12.82
CA GLU A 380 -8.48 20.84 13.44
C GLU A 380 -8.23 19.94 14.66
N GLY A 381 -7.05 19.31 14.67
CA GLY A 381 -6.64 18.38 15.70
C GLY A 381 -7.28 17.00 15.61
N SER A 382 -8.25 16.76 14.71
CA SER A 382 -8.81 15.41 14.52
C SER A 382 -7.82 14.48 13.82
N LEU A 383 -7.87 13.19 14.20
CA LEU A 383 -7.12 12.12 13.53
C LEU A 383 -7.88 11.52 12.34
N LEU A 384 -9.09 12.02 12.07
CA LEU A 384 -9.99 11.60 10.99
C LEU A 384 -10.40 12.82 10.15
N ARG A 385 -10.52 12.66 8.83
CA ARG A 385 -11.02 13.71 7.90
C ARG A 385 -12.04 13.16 6.93
N HIS A 386 -12.84 14.07 6.35
CA HIS A 386 -13.60 13.79 5.13
C HIS A 386 -12.80 14.11 3.88
N THR A 387 -13.06 13.38 2.80
CA THR A 387 -12.73 13.81 1.45
C THR A 387 -13.80 14.78 0.93
N ALA A 388 -13.52 15.54 -0.14
CA ALA A 388 -14.59 16.33 -0.80
C ALA A 388 -15.78 15.49 -1.32
N THR A 389 -15.65 14.17 -1.43
CA THR A 389 -16.75 13.26 -1.77
C THR A 389 -17.54 12.78 -0.54
N GLY A 390 -17.15 13.20 0.66
CA GLY A 390 -17.77 12.84 1.95
C GLY A 390 -17.18 11.60 2.63
N ASP A 391 -16.25 10.89 2.00
CA ASP A 391 -15.68 9.64 2.52
C ASP A 391 -14.77 9.91 3.73
N PHE A 392 -14.75 8.99 4.71
CA PHE A 392 -13.89 9.12 5.88
C PHE A 392 -12.51 8.53 5.65
N ARG A 393 -11.44 9.17 6.13
CA ARG A 393 -10.09 8.60 6.17
C ARG A 393 -9.29 9.06 7.37
N PHE A 394 -8.36 8.23 7.85
CA PHE A 394 -7.36 8.67 8.82
C PHE A 394 -6.43 9.69 8.17
N ILE A 395 -5.95 10.67 8.95
CA ILE A 395 -5.06 11.70 8.41
C ILE A 395 -3.76 11.09 7.87
N HIS A 396 -3.26 10.03 8.51
CA HIS A 396 -2.03 9.34 8.10
C HIS A 396 -2.18 7.81 8.16
N PRO A 397 -1.65 7.04 7.19
CA PRO A 397 -1.74 5.57 7.19
C PRO A 397 -1.16 4.92 8.46
N ILE A 398 -0.14 5.52 9.05
CA ILE A 398 0.45 5.05 10.33
C ILE A 398 -0.57 4.97 11.47
N LEU A 399 -1.62 5.80 11.47
CA LEU A 399 -2.68 5.79 12.48
C LEU A 399 -3.58 4.58 12.31
N GLN A 400 -3.87 4.20 11.07
CA GLN A 400 -4.57 2.96 10.74
C GLN A 400 -3.75 1.75 11.19
N GLU A 401 -2.46 1.71 10.86
CA GLU A 401 -1.55 0.63 11.27
C GLU A 401 -1.41 0.53 12.80
N PHE A 402 -1.33 1.67 13.48
CA PHE A 402 -1.33 1.70 14.95
C PHE A 402 -2.65 1.16 15.53
N LEU A 403 -3.81 1.57 15.00
CA LEU A 403 -5.11 1.12 15.51
C LEU A 403 -5.31 -0.38 15.30
N VAL A 404 -4.86 -0.91 14.18
CA VAL A 404 -4.81 -2.34 13.91
C VAL A 404 -3.91 -3.03 14.94
N ALA A 405 -2.67 -2.55 15.14
CA ALA A 405 -1.76 -3.08 16.14
C ALA A 405 -2.37 -3.06 17.54
N HIS A 406 -3.02 -1.96 17.89
CA HIS A 406 -3.69 -1.79 19.18
C HIS A 406 -4.86 -2.76 19.33
N GLY A 407 -5.71 -2.91 18.31
CA GLY A 407 -6.80 -3.88 18.28
C GLY A 407 -6.31 -5.32 18.45
N ILE A 408 -5.17 -5.67 17.88
CA ILE A 408 -4.54 -6.99 18.06
C ILE A 408 -4.08 -7.15 19.52
N VAL A 409 -3.35 -6.17 20.04
CA VAL A 409 -2.84 -6.19 21.42
C VAL A 409 -3.97 -6.24 22.45
N THR A 410 -5.12 -5.62 22.18
CA THR A 410 -6.30 -5.62 23.07
C THR A 410 -7.27 -6.78 22.80
N GLY A 411 -7.02 -7.62 21.79
CA GLY A 411 -7.89 -8.74 21.40
C GLY A 411 -9.19 -8.35 20.70
N GLN A 412 -9.30 -7.10 20.22
CA GLN A 412 -10.44 -6.58 19.45
C GLN A 412 -10.30 -6.82 17.94
N ALA A 413 -9.11 -7.16 17.47
CA ALA A 413 -8.83 -7.52 16.09
C ALA A 413 -7.96 -8.78 16.05
N ASN A 414 -8.20 -9.67 15.09
CA ASN A 414 -7.43 -10.87 14.85
C ASN A 414 -6.73 -10.74 13.49
N ILE A 415 -5.40 -10.78 13.47
CA ILE A 415 -4.58 -10.65 12.24
C ILE A 415 -5.12 -11.54 11.11
N ILE A 416 -5.52 -12.77 11.44
CA ILE A 416 -5.96 -13.80 10.50
C ILE A 416 -7.47 -13.72 10.26
N GLY A 417 -8.27 -13.74 11.34
CA GLY A 417 -9.74 -13.75 11.23
C GLY A 417 -10.30 -12.48 10.60
N ASP A 418 -9.60 -11.37 10.79
CA ASP A 418 -9.92 -10.09 10.18
C ASP A 418 -9.03 -9.77 8.99
N ALA A 419 -8.33 -10.73 8.36
CA ALA A 419 -7.56 -10.55 7.11
C ALA A 419 -6.73 -9.23 7.04
N VAL A 420 -5.95 -8.97 8.09
CA VAL A 420 -5.18 -7.73 8.25
C VAL A 420 -3.83 -7.85 7.54
N ARG A 421 -3.53 -6.94 6.61
CA ARG A 421 -2.20 -6.85 5.95
C ARG A 421 -1.10 -6.51 6.96
N VAL A 422 -0.06 -7.36 7.03
CA VAL A 422 1.12 -7.12 7.88
C VAL A 422 2.17 -6.29 7.15
N THR A 423 2.40 -5.07 7.63
CA THR A 423 3.45 -4.17 7.14
C THR A 423 4.63 -4.09 8.12
N ASP A 424 5.76 -3.53 7.67
CA ASP A 424 6.92 -3.29 8.54
C ASP A 424 6.54 -2.36 9.71
N GLN A 425 5.67 -1.39 9.44
CA GLN A 425 5.18 -0.44 10.44
C GLN A 425 4.30 -1.11 11.49
N LEU A 426 3.37 -1.99 11.07
CA LEU A 426 2.57 -2.81 11.98
C LEU A 426 3.47 -3.72 12.83
N SER A 427 4.46 -4.36 12.19
CA SER A 427 5.42 -5.23 12.87
C SER A 427 6.24 -4.47 13.91
N LEU A 428 6.64 -3.23 13.62
CA LEU A 428 7.32 -2.35 14.57
C LEU A 428 6.43 -2.04 15.78
N PHE A 429 5.17 -1.68 15.56
CA PHE A 429 4.24 -1.41 16.65
C PHE A 429 4.00 -2.62 17.55
N LEU A 430 3.83 -3.81 16.97
CA LEU A 430 3.67 -5.05 17.73
C LEU A 430 4.93 -5.37 18.54
N LYS A 431 6.13 -5.16 17.99
CA LYS A 431 7.39 -5.31 18.73
C LYS A 431 7.51 -4.32 19.90
N ASN A 432 7.24 -3.03 19.66
CA ASN A 432 7.33 -1.98 20.68
C ASN A 432 6.28 -2.12 21.79
N ALA A 433 5.13 -2.71 21.51
CA ALA A 433 4.12 -2.99 22.54
C ALA A 433 4.60 -3.99 23.61
N LYS A 434 5.86 -4.48 23.52
CA LYS A 434 6.40 -5.60 24.31
C LYS A 434 5.51 -6.84 24.24
N ALA A 435 4.78 -6.96 23.14
CA ALA A 435 4.10 -8.16 22.68
C ALA A 435 5.10 -9.15 22.03
N ALA A 436 6.35 -9.17 22.53
CA ALA A 436 7.32 -10.22 22.22
C ALA A 436 6.89 -11.58 22.79
N ASP A 437 6.00 -11.56 23.80
CA ASP A 437 5.27 -12.72 24.31
C ASP A 437 3.78 -12.68 23.89
N PHE A 438 3.51 -12.52 22.59
CA PHE A 438 2.30 -13.16 22.07
C PHE A 438 2.60 -14.67 21.99
N PRO A 439 1.93 -15.53 22.76
CA PRO A 439 1.79 -16.88 22.28
C PRO A 439 0.99 -16.75 20.97
N LEU A 440 1.60 -17.09 19.82
CA LEU A 440 0.83 -17.77 18.77
C LEU A 440 -0.02 -18.79 19.53
N PRO A 441 -1.36 -18.74 19.43
CA PRO A 441 -2.24 -19.34 20.40
C PRO A 441 -1.80 -20.77 20.71
N LYS A 442 -1.20 -20.98 21.90
CA LYS A 442 -0.70 -22.28 22.38
C LYS A 442 -1.83 -23.27 22.66
N LYS A 443 -3.06 -22.93 22.27
CA LYS A 443 -4.14 -23.86 21.95
C LYS A 443 -4.90 -23.28 20.77
N LEU A 444 -4.51 -23.65 19.55
CA LEU A 444 -5.41 -23.68 18.42
C LEU A 444 -6.52 -24.67 18.79
N HIS A 445 -7.62 -24.15 19.34
CA HIS A 445 -8.84 -24.92 19.39
C HIS A 445 -9.27 -25.18 17.93
N PRO A 446 -9.47 -26.44 17.53
CA PRO A 446 -9.60 -26.86 16.13
C PRO A 446 -11.00 -26.56 15.55
N THR A 447 -11.55 -25.38 15.83
CA THR A 447 -12.92 -25.03 15.43
C THR A 447 -13.03 -23.86 14.46
N HIS A 448 -11.91 -23.21 14.07
CA HIS A 448 -11.94 -22.24 12.98
C HIS A 448 -10.82 -22.51 11.97
N PRO A 449 -11.15 -23.08 10.79
CA PRO A 449 -10.18 -23.21 9.71
C PRO A 449 -9.79 -21.81 9.25
N PHE A 450 -8.48 -21.57 9.03
CA PHE A 450 -8.01 -20.42 8.28
C PHE A 450 -8.82 -20.37 6.96
N MET A 451 -9.56 -19.29 6.71
CA MET A 451 -10.15 -19.09 5.38
C MET A 451 -9.05 -18.54 4.49
N ALA A 452 -8.77 -19.21 3.37
CA ALA A 452 -7.92 -18.63 2.35
C ALA A 452 -8.52 -17.29 1.92
N THR A 453 -7.69 -16.25 1.87
CA THR A 453 -8.10 -14.93 1.39
C THR A 453 -7.63 -14.81 -0.07
N PRO A 454 -8.52 -15.04 -1.06
CA PRO A 454 -8.15 -14.88 -2.46
C PRO A 454 -7.68 -13.43 -2.70
N GLY A 455 -6.46 -13.28 -3.23
CA GLY A 455 -5.81 -11.98 -3.50
C GLY A 455 -4.71 -11.58 -2.51
N PHE A 456 -4.52 -12.30 -1.39
CA PHE A 456 -3.36 -12.11 -0.52
C PHE A 456 -2.15 -12.87 -1.08
N HIS A 457 -1.41 -12.24 -1.99
CA HIS A 457 -0.17 -12.78 -2.55
C HIS A 457 1.05 -12.09 -1.93
N PHE A 458 2.11 -12.85 -1.66
CA PHE A 458 3.40 -12.33 -1.22
C PHE A 458 4.52 -12.86 -2.10
N HIS A 459 5.72 -12.28 -2.00
CA HIS A 459 6.92 -12.84 -2.61
C HIS A 459 8.09 -12.59 -1.67
N ASP A 460 9.03 -13.51 -1.64
CA ASP A 460 10.32 -13.29 -0.97
C ASP A 460 11.25 -12.45 -1.86
N ARG A 461 12.30 -11.90 -1.26
CA ARG A 461 13.39 -11.23 -2.00
C ARG A 461 14.54 -12.21 -2.21
N LEU A 462 15.11 -12.18 -3.42
CA LEU A 462 16.34 -12.89 -3.75
C LEU A 462 17.57 -12.10 -3.26
N SER A 463 18.75 -12.71 -3.27
CA SER A 463 19.97 -12.09 -2.70
C SER A 463 20.42 -10.83 -3.46
N ASP A 464 20.05 -10.72 -4.74
CA ASP A 464 20.31 -9.57 -5.61
C ASP A 464 19.25 -8.45 -5.51
N GLY A 465 18.26 -8.63 -4.62
CA GLY A 465 17.15 -7.69 -4.41
C GLY A 465 15.98 -7.85 -5.37
N SER A 466 16.05 -8.75 -6.35
CA SER A 466 14.93 -9.09 -7.22
C SER A 466 13.86 -9.95 -6.50
N ARG A 467 12.75 -10.23 -7.18
CA ARG A 467 11.57 -10.89 -6.57
C ARG A 467 11.57 -12.38 -6.87
N ALA A 468 11.33 -13.19 -5.84
CA ALA A 468 10.95 -14.60 -5.99
C ALA A 468 9.52 -14.73 -6.58
N PRO A 469 9.08 -15.94 -6.97
CA PRO A 469 7.70 -16.15 -7.42
C PRO A 469 6.66 -15.68 -6.41
N PHE A 470 5.51 -15.22 -6.90
CA PHE A 470 4.38 -14.89 -6.05
C PHE A 470 3.78 -16.16 -5.43
N MET A 471 3.49 -16.08 -4.14
CA MET A 471 3.05 -17.17 -3.30
C MET A 471 1.71 -16.82 -2.66
N GLN A 472 0.85 -17.82 -2.56
CA GLN A 472 -0.45 -17.78 -1.91
C GLN A 472 -0.42 -18.67 -0.66
N PRO A 473 -0.68 -18.14 0.55
CA PRO A 473 -0.82 -18.98 1.73
C PRO A 473 -2.03 -19.91 1.61
N ILE A 474 -1.80 -21.18 1.88
CA ILE A 474 -2.76 -22.26 1.87
C ILE A 474 -3.04 -22.67 3.32
N PRO A 475 -4.31 -22.63 3.76
CA PRO A 475 -4.67 -22.88 5.15
C PRO A 475 -4.50 -24.35 5.54
N VAL A 476 -4.43 -24.61 6.85
CA VAL A 476 -4.65 -25.96 7.37
C VAL A 476 -6.09 -26.40 7.13
N GLY A 477 -6.29 -27.69 6.93
CA GLY A 477 -7.62 -28.21 6.71
C GLY A 477 -7.64 -29.70 6.38
N GLU A 478 -8.79 -30.16 5.95
CA GLU A 478 -8.98 -31.54 5.50
C GLU A 478 -9.86 -31.54 4.25
N PHE A 479 -9.64 -32.51 3.39
CA PHE A 479 -10.43 -32.71 2.19
C PHE A 479 -10.50 -34.19 1.80
N LEU A 480 -11.36 -34.48 0.84
CA LEU A 480 -11.42 -35.78 0.19
C LEU A 480 -10.57 -35.72 -1.08
N MET A 481 -9.44 -36.43 -1.06
CA MET A 481 -8.53 -36.58 -2.19
C MET A 481 -8.98 -37.74 -3.08
N GLY A 482 -8.88 -37.54 -4.39
CA GLY A 482 -9.41 -38.47 -5.39
C GLY A 482 -10.90 -38.23 -5.70
N THR A 483 -11.48 -39.12 -6.50
CA THR A 483 -12.82 -38.94 -7.06
C THR A 483 -13.82 -39.98 -6.58
N HIS A 484 -15.11 -39.69 -6.73
CA HIS A 484 -16.18 -40.61 -6.33
C HIS A 484 -16.17 -41.90 -7.16
N GLN A 485 -16.48 -43.03 -6.54
CA GLN A 485 -16.46 -44.34 -7.19
C GLN A 485 -17.34 -44.35 -8.45
N GLY A 486 -16.77 -44.80 -9.57
CA GLY A 486 -17.46 -44.83 -10.87
C GLY A 486 -17.20 -43.60 -11.76
N GLU A 487 -16.44 -42.63 -11.28
CA GLU A 487 -15.95 -41.48 -12.05
C GLU A 487 -14.41 -41.49 -12.13
N GLY A 488 -13.81 -40.87 -13.15
CA GLY A 488 -12.36 -40.74 -13.28
C GLY A 488 -11.60 -42.03 -13.60
N ASP A 489 -10.27 -41.92 -13.66
CA ASP A 489 -9.39 -43.08 -13.87
C ASP A 489 -9.24 -43.92 -12.59
N LYS A 490 -8.89 -45.21 -12.73
CA LYS A 490 -8.62 -46.12 -11.59
C LYS A 490 -7.58 -45.57 -10.61
N SER A 491 -6.61 -44.80 -11.11
CA SER A 491 -5.55 -44.19 -10.31
C SER A 491 -6.05 -43.10 -9.36
N GLU A 492 -7.24 -42.55 -9.59
CA GLU A 492 -7.89 -41.53 -8.76
C GLU A 492 -8.67 -42.14 -7.57
N HIS A 493 -8.64 -43.46 -7.42
CA HIS A 493 -9.37 -44.23 -6.41
C HIS A 493 -8.44 -44.92 -5.42
N PRO A 494 -8.90 -45.26 -4.20
CA PRO A 494 -10.15 -44.80 -3.60
C PRO A 494 -10.07 -43.34 -3.16
N GLN A 495 -11.23 -42.67 -3.16
CA GLN A 495 -11.35 -41.39 -2.47
C GLN A 495 -11.05 -41.58 -0.98
N HIS A 496 -10.16 -40.76 -0.43
CA HIS A 496 -9.72 -40.88 0.95
C HIS A 496 -9.55 -39.50 1.59
N ARG A 497 -9.55 -39.46 2.93
CA ARG A 497 -9.41 -38.22 3.68
C ARG A 497 -7.95 -37.89 3.87
N VAL A 498 -7.57 -36.67 3.52
CA VAL A 498 -6.23 -36.13 3.75
C VAL A 498 -6.33 -34.88 4.60
N ARG A 499 -5.39 -34.72 5.53
CA ARG A 499 -5.31 -33.59 6.46
C ARG A 499 -4.03 -32.80 6.25
N ILE A 500 -4.19 -31.52 5.91
CA ILE A 500 -3.12 -30.52 5.89
C ILE A 500 -2.96 -29.99 7.31
N MET A 501 -1.89 -30.41 7.98
CA MET A 501 -1.66 -30.13 9.40
C MET A 501 -0.96 -28.80 9.66
N GLU A 502 -0.15 -28.36 8.71
CA GLU A 502 0.62 -27.11 8.77
C GLU A 502 0.28 -26.26 7.56
N PRO A 503 0.10 -24.94 7.73
CA PRO A 503 -0.11 -24.06 6.59
C PRO A 503 1.19 -24.01 5.77
N PHE A 504 1.05 -23.91 4.47
CA PHE A 504 2.17 -23.72 3.55
C PHE A 504 1.81 -22.64 2.55
N ALA A 505 2.73 -22.19 1.72
CA ALA A 505 2.41 -21.33 0.59
C ALA A 505 2.64 -22.07 -0.72
N LEU A 506 1.79 -21.81 -1.70
CA LEU A 506 1.90 -22.37 -3.04
C LEU A 506 2.00 -21.24 -4.06
N GLY A 507 2.79 -21.43 -5.12
CA GLY A 507 2.94 -20.46 -6.19
C GLY A 507 1.58 -20.07 -6.76
N THR A 508 1.31 -18.75 -6.82
CA THR A 508 0.03 -18.20 -7.29
C THR A 508 -0.30 -18.68 -8.71
N TRP A 509 0.73 -18.88 -9.52
CA TRP A 509 0.71 -19.49 -10.86
C TRP A 509 1.88 -20.47 -11.02
N PRO A 510 1.91 -21.29 -12.10
CA PRO A 510 3.10 -22.06 -12.47
C PRO A 510 4.30 -21.16 -12.74
N VAL A 511 5.51 -21.64 -12.46
CA VAL A 511 6.75 -20.87 -12.67
C VAL A 511 6.82 -20.40 -14.11
N THR A 512 7.06 -19.11 -14.29
CA THR A 512 7.10 -18.46 -15.61
C THR A 512 8.47 -18.56 -16.26
N PHE A 513 8.54 -18.34 -17.58
CA PHE A 513 9.81 -18.23 -18.27
C PHE A 513 10.69 -17.08 -17.75
N ASP A 514 10.13 -15.93 -17.33
CA ASP A 514 10.92 -14.83 -16.75
C ASP A 514 11.60 -15.26 -15.44
N GLU A 515 10.85 -15.91 -14.56
CA GLU A 515 11.34 -16.43 -13.27
C GLU A 515 12.40 -17.52 -13.50
N TYR A 516 12.16 -18.44 -14.42
CA TYR A 516 13.10 -19.52 -14.73
C TYR A 516 14.35 -19.04 -15.48
N ASP A 517 14.21 -18.04 -16.36
CA ASP A 517 15.35 -17.43 -17.06
C ASP A 517 16.28 -16.72 -16.10
N HIS A 518 15.75 -16.09 -15.06
CA HIS A 518 16.54 -15.51 -13.99
C HIS A 518 17.38 -16.59 -13.29
N PHE A 519 16.79 -17.72 -12.94
CA PHE A 519 17.52 -18.88 -12.40
C PHE A 519 18.64 -19.35 -13.35
N CYS A 520 18.35 -19.46 -14.65
CA CYS A 520 19.35 -19.87 -15.64
C CYS A 520 20.52 -18.88 -15.73
N VAL A 521 20.25 -17.58 -15.68
CA VAL A 521 21.30 -16.54 -15.66
C VAL A 521 22.12 -16.61 -14.38
N ALA A 522 21.47 -16.77 -13.23
CA ALA A 522 22.15 -16.78 -11.92
C ALA A 522 23.02 -18.03 -11.70
N THR A 523 22.62 -19.18 -12.25
CA THR A 523 23.28 -20.48 -11.98
C THR A 523 24.08 -21.04 -13.15
N GLY A 524 23.93 -20.46 -14.35
CA GLY A 524 24.47 -21.03 -15.59
C GLY A 524 23.66 -22.22 -16.12
N HIS A 525 22.46 -22.47 -15.57
CA HIS A 525 21.58 -23.53 -16.06
C HIS A 525 21.16 -23.29 -17.52
N LYS A 526 20.98 -24.37 -18.27
CA LYS A 526 20.54 -24.27 -19.67
C LYS A 526 19.10 -23.76 -19.74
N LYS A 527 18.86 -22.73 -20.56
CA LYS A 527 17.52 -22.22 -20.83
C LYS A 527 16.70 -23.24 -21.65
N PRO A 528 15.46 -23.56 -21.23
CA PRO A 528 14.58 -24.42 -21.99
C PRO A 528 13.99 -23.69 -23.21
N GLN A 529 13.59 -24.48 -24.21
CA GLN A 529 12.91 -23.99 -25.42
C GLN A 529 11.48 -23.55 -25.08
N ASP A 530 10.98 -22.53 -25.77
CA ASP A 530 9.63 -21.96 -25.60
C ASP A 530 8.67 -22.33 -26.74
N GLN A 531 9.06 -23.28 -27.61
CA GLN A 531 8.32 -23.67 -28.82
C GLN A 531 8.02 -22.52 -29.80
N GLY A 532 8.66 -21.36 -29.63
CA GLY A 532 8.30 -20.15 -30.38
C GLY A 532 6.94 -19.53 -29.99
N TRP A 533 6.31 -19.99 -28.91
CA TRP A 533 5.02 -19.50 -28.42
C TRP A 533 5.14 -18.21 -27.59
N GLY A 534 6.37 -17.84 -27.24
CA GLY A 534 6.67 -16.69 -26.40
C GLY A 534 7.21 -17.10 -25.03
N ARG A 535 8.07 -16.25 -24.48
CA ARG A 535 8.64 -16.40 -23.14
C ARG A 535 7.87 -15.52 -22.14
N ARG A 536 8.60 -14.91 -21.20
CA ARG A 536 8.10 -14.00 -20.19
C ARG A 536 7.12 -14.66 -19.23
N ARG A 537 5.86 -14.19 -19.20
CA ARG A 537 4.80 -14.66 -18.31
C ARG A 537 4.09 -15.93 -18.79
N HIS A 538 4.55 -16.57 -19.86
CA HIS A 538 4.15 -17.96 -20.15
C HIS A 538 4.76 -18.90 -19.12
N PRO A 539 4.07 -20.00 -18.75
CA PRO A 539 4.64 -21.01 -17.87
C PRO A 539 5.88 -21.62 -18.54
N VAL A 540 6.92 -21.90 -17.74
CA VAL A 540 8.10 -22.59 -18.23
C VAL A 540 7.71 -24.02 -18.62
N ILE A 541 8.12 -24.42 -19.82
CA ILE A 541 7.90 -25.76 -20.40
C ILE A 541 9.24 -26.38 -20.79
N HIS A 542 9.26 -27.67 -21.14
CA HIS A 542 10.49 -28.43 -21.37
C HIS A 542 11.45 -28.45 -20.17
N VAL A 543 10.89 -28.53 -18.97
CA VAL A 543 11.64 -28.68 -17.72
C VAL A 543 11.38 -30.06 -17.14
N SER A 544 12.46 -30.75 -16.80
CA SER A 544 12.42 -32.06 -16.16
C SER A 544 12.04 -31.92 -14.68
N TRP A 545 11.74 -33.05 -14.03
CA TRP A 545 11.50 -33.04 -12.60
C TRP A 545 12.75 -32.59 -11.81
N GLN A 546 13.93 -32.98 -12.29
CA GLN A 546 15.20 -32.56 -11.68
C GLN A 546 15.46 -31.06 -11.85
N ASP A 547 15.17 -30.50 -13.02
CA ASP A 547 15.27 -29.06 -13.26
C ASP A 547 14.39 -28.25 -12.29
N ALA A 548 13.17 -28.74 -12.03
CA ALA A 548 12.25 -28.13 -11.09
C ALA A 548 12.78 -28.19 -9.64
N LEU A 549 13.42 -29.30 -9.24
CA LEU A 549 14.09 -29.41 -7.94
C LEU A 549 15.29 -28.48 -7.83
N ASP A 550 16.11 -28.36 -8.87
CA ASP A 550 17.28 -27.50 -8.88
C ASP A 550 16.88 -26.03 -8.76
N TYR A 551 15.78 -25.64 -9.42
CA TYR A 551 15.15 -24.33 -9.25
C TYR A 551 14.67 -24.10 -7.81
N CYS A 552 13.97 -25.07 -7.19
CA CYS A 552 13.52 -24.97 -5.79
C CYS A 552 14.71 -24.86 -4.81
N ALA A 553 15.77 -25.63 -5.05
CA ALA A 553 16.97 -25.60 -4.23
C ALA A 553 17.71 -24.26 -4.34
N TRP A 554 17.76 -23.69 -5.54
CA TRP A 554 18.30 -22.35 -5.76
C TRP A 554 17.45 -21.28 -5.04
N LEU A 555 16.13 -21.27 -5.23
CA LEU A 555 15.24 -20.34 -4.50
C LEU A 555 15.40 -20.44 -2.99
N SER A 556 15.58 -21.65 -2.48
CA SER A 556 15.77 -21.85 -1.03
C SER A 556 17.04 -21.19 -0.52
N ARG A 557 18.14 -21.25 -1.30
CA ARG A 557 19.40 -20.58 -0.95
C ARG A 557 19.29 -19.06 -1.04
N GLU A 558 18.63 -18.55 -2.07
CA GLU A 558 18.50 -17.12 -2.33
C GLU A 558 17.62 -16.41 -1.30
N THR A 559 16.55 -17.07 -0.85
CA THR A 559 15.55 -16.48 0.04
C THR A 559 15.79 -16.79 1.51
N GLY A 560 16.55 -17.85 1.81
CA GLY A 560 16.67 -18.39 3.17
C GLY A 560 15.44 -19.16 3.66
N HIS A 561 14.42 -19.33 2.81
CA HIS A 561 13.21 -20.08 3.11
C HIS A 561 13.21 -21.44 2.40
N ARG A 562 12.42 -22.41 2.88
CA ARG A 562 12.39 -23.74 2.28
C ARG A 562 11.39 -23.80 1.12
N TYR A 563 11.90 -23.68 -0.09
CA TYR A 563 11.16 -23.91 -1.34
C TYR A 563 11.32 -25.36 -1.82
N ARG A 564 10.24 -25.92 -2.37
CA ARG A 564 10.15 -27.32 -2.83
C ARG A 564 9.03 -27.48 -3.85
N LEU A 565 8.94 -28.65 -4.49
CA LEU A 565 7.71 -29.05 -5.15
C LEU A 565 6.61 -29.35 -4.09
N PRO A 566 5.34 -29.04 -4.39
CA PRO A 566 4.23 -29.49 -3.53
C PRO A 566 4.15 -31.01 -3.52
N SER A 567 3.66 -31.59 -2.42
CA SER A 567 3.15 -32.96 -2.50
C SER A 567 1.89 -32.98 -3.37
N GLU A 568 1.56 -34.14 -3.92
CA GLU A 568 0.32 -34.32 -4.67
C GLU A 568 -0.91 -33.97 -3.83
N ALA A 569 -0.89 -34.35 -2.55
CA ALA A 569 -1.94 -34.03 -1.58
C ALA A 569 -2.10 -32.51 -1.38
N GLU A 570 -0.99 -31.79 -1.19
CA GLU A 570 -0.99 -30.33 -1.07
C GLU A 570 -1.53 -29.67 -2.34
N TRP A 571 -1.12 -30.18 -3.51
CA TRP A 571 -1.56 -29.66 -4.80
C TRP A 571 -3.07 -29.85 -4.98
N GLU A 572 -3.62 -31.06 -4.75
CA GLU A 572 -5.06 -31.31 -4.93
C GLU A 572 -5.90 -30.52 -3.92
N TYR A 573 -5.45 -30.45 -2.66
CA TYR A 573 -6.12 -29.63 -1.64
C TYR A 573 -6.23 -28.18 -2.10
N ALA A 574 -5.12 -27.63 -2.59
CA ALA A 574 -5.05 -26.25 -3.02
C ALA A 574 -5.84 -26.00 -4.31
N ALA A 575 -5.82 -26.93 -5.26
CA ALA A 575 -6.58 -26.85 -6.51
C ALA A 575 -8.10 -26.87 -6.27
N ARG A 576 -8.57 -27.72 -5.35
CA ARG A 576 -9.99 -27.80 -4.96
C ARG A 576 -10.46 -26.59 -4.16
N ALA A 577 -9.57 -25.98 -3.37
CA ALA A 577 -9.86 -24.76 -2.62
C ALA A 577 -11.18 -24.81 -1.81
N GLY A 578 -11.46 -25.97 -1.20
CA GLY A 578 -12.65 -26.22 -0.39
C GLY A 578 -13.86 -26.79 -1.14
N THR A 579 -13.82 -26.90 -2.46
CA THR A 579 -14.90 -27.52 -3.23
C THR A 579 -14.79 -29.04 -3.28
N ARG A 580 -15.92 -29.70 -3.58
CA ARG A 580 -16.02 -31.16 -3.77
C ARG A 580 -16.41 -31.55 -5.19
N SER A 581 -16.64 -30.56 -6.03
CA SER A 581 -17.03 -30.72 -7.43
C SER A 581 -15.86 -31.20 -8.29
N ARG A 582 -16.14 -31.56 -9.55
CA ARG A 582 -15.13 -31.99 -10.54
C ARG A 582 -14.06 -30.92 -10.76
N TYR A 583 -14.51 -29.69 -10.98
CA TYR A 583 -13.66 -28.50 -11.10
C TYR A 583 -13.91 -27.60 -9.90
N TRP A 584 -12.98 -26.67 -9.62
CA TRP A 584 -13.20 -25.73 -8.52
C TRP A 584 -14.39 -24.78 -8.78
N TRP A 585 -14.78 -24.58 -10.04
CA TRP A 585 -15.92 -23.74 -10.43
C TRP A 585 -17.25 -24.50 -10.53
N GLY A 586 -17.26 -25.84 -10.49
CA GLY A 586 -18.49 -26.62 -10.64
C GLY A 586 -18.26 -28.04 -11.14
N ASP A 587 -19.35 -28.77 -11.38
CA ASP A 587 -19.31 -30.15 -11.89
C ASP A 587 -19.34 -30.23 -13.42
N ASP A 588 -19.91 -29.22 -14.06
CA ASP A 588 -19.92 -29.07 -15.51
C ASP A 588 -18.69 -28.25 -15.94
N PHE A 589 -18.09 -28.63 -17.07
CA PHE A 589 -16.89 -27.94 -17.55
C PHE A 589 -17.24 -26.54 -18.05
N ASP A 590 -18.22 -26.44 -18.95
CA ASP A 590 -18.81 -25.19 -19.40
C ASP A 590 -20.30 -25.12 -19.03
N GLU A 591 -20.85 -23.91 -18.94
CA GLU A 591 -22.29 -23.68 -18.71
C GLU A 591 -23.08 -23.61 -20.03
N GLY A 592 -22.53 -24.10 -21.15
CA GLY A 592 -23.12 -23.98 -22.48
C GLY A 592 -23.12 -22.56 -23.06
N ASN A 593 -22.33 -21.63 -22.49
CA ASN A 593 -22.22 -20.23 -22.92
C ASN A 593 -21.07 -19.98 -23.92
N GLY A 594 -20.31 -21.02 -24.28
CA GLY A 594 -19.18 -20.95 -25.21
C GLY A 594 -17.91 -20.30 -24.66
N ILE A 595 -17.84 -20.00 -23.35
CA ILE A 595 -16.65 -19.46 -22.69
C ILE A 595 -15.90 -20.60 -21.99
N CYS A 596 -14.69 -20.91 -22.46
CA CYS A 596 -13.81 -21.86 -21.81
C CYS A 596 -13.27 -21.30 -20.48
N PRO A 597 -13.45 -21.98 -19.33
CA PRO A 597 -12.98 -21.52 -18.03
C PRO A 597 -11.48 -21.77 -17.80
N ALA A 598 -10.82 -22.52 -18.68
CA ALA A 598 -9.43 -22.93 -18.61
C ALA A 598 -8.84 -23.08 -20.03
N ASN A 599 -7.51 -23.09 -20.14
CA ASN A 599 -6.82 -23.38 -21.40
C ASN A 599 -6.67 -24.90 -21.59
N CYS A 600 -7.40 -25.47 -22.55
CA CYS A 600 -7.42 -26.90 -22.87
C CYS A 600 -7.90 -27.17 -24.30
N ASP A 601 -7.89 -28.44 -24.74
CA ASP A 601 -8.49 -28.88 -26.00
C ASP A 601 -9.97 -29.22 -25.79
N ASP A 602 -10.85 -28.24 -25.99
CA ASP A 602 -12.31 -28.40 -25.86
C ASP A 602 -13.00 -28.93 -27.14
N GLY A 603 -12.23 -29.12 -28.21
CA GLY A 603 -12.73 -29.57 -29.52
C GLY A 603 -13.79 -28.67 -30.18
N ALA A 604 -14.10 -27.50 -29.61
CA ALA A 604 -15.30 -26.73 -29.95
C ALA A 604 -15.05 -25.23 -30.19
N SER A 605 -13.93 -24.65 -29.75
CA SER A 605 -13.74 -23.20 -29.80
C SER A 605 -12.77 -22.69 -30.88
N GLU A 606 -13.06 -21.49 -31.45
CA GLU A 606 -12.08 -20.66 -32.18
C GLU A 606 -10.93 -20.16 -31.27
N SER A 607 -11.02 -20.43 -29.95
CA SER A 607 -10.03 -20.11 -28.92
C SER A 607 -9.06 -21.25 -28.58
N ASP A 608 -9.11 -22.40 -29.27
CA ASP A 608 -8.06 -23.42 -29.21
C ASP A 608 -6.76 -22.84 -29.79
N THR A 609 -5.99 -22.18 -28.91
CA THR A 609 -4.73 -21.53 -29.27
C THR A 609 -3.61 -22.54 -29.54
N ARG A 610 -3.83 -23.83 -29.26
CA ARG A 610 -2.87 -24.94 -29.42
C ARG A 610 -1.48 -24.64 -28.84
N GLN A 611 -1.46 -23.86 -27.77
CA GLN A 611 -0.26 -23.43 -27.05
C GLN A 611 -0.61 -23.04 -25.62
N THR A 612 0.42 -22.88 -24.78
CA THR A 612 0.25 -22.30 -23.44
C THR A 612 -0.30 -20.88 -23.50
N SER A 613 -1.06 -20.47 -22.50
CA SER A 613 -1.49 -19.09 -22.29
C SER A 613 -0.60 -18.40 -21.26
N VAL A 614 -0.55 -17.07 -21.30
CA VAL A 614 0.05 -16.28 -20.21
C VAL A 614 -0.60 -16.70 -18.89
N VAL A 615 0.20 -16.89 -17.84
CA VAL A 615 -0.35 -17.32 -16.54
C VAL A 615 -1.37 -16.33 -15.99
N GLY A 616 -2.40 -16.84 -15.34
CA GLY A 616 -3.50 -16.03 -14.79
C GLY A 616 -4.42 -15.39 -15.85
N SER A 617 -4.49 -15.97 -17.05
CA SER A 617 -5.45 -15.55 -18.08
C SER A 617 -6.89 -15.94 -17.76
N PHE A 618 -7.08 -16.93 -16.88
CA PHE A 618 -8.37 -17.45 -16.45
C PHE A 618 -8.65 -17.09 -14.98
N ALA A 619 -9.88 -17.31 -14.52
CA ALA A 619 -10.24 -17.02 -13.13
C ALA A 619 -9.43 -17.87 -12.14
N HIS A 620 -9.13 -17.30 -10.98
CA HIS A 620 -8.49 -18.04 -9.89
C HIS A 620 -9.53 -18.81 -9.07
N ASN A 621 -9.09 -19.90 -8.43
CA ASN A 621 -9.93 -20.64 -7.50
C ASN A 621 -10.18 -19.87 -6.18
N PRO A 622 -11.06 -20.33 -5.28
CA PRO A 622 -11.34 -19.66 -4.01
C PRO A 622 -10.13 -19.43 -3.09
N PHE A 623 -9.03 -20.15 -3.30
CA PHE A 623 -7.78 -19.93 -2.55
C PHE A 623 -6.89 -18.85 -3.19
N GLY A 624 -7.22 -18.36 -4.39
CA GLY A 624 -6.43 -17.36 -5.12
C GLY A 624 -5.39 -17.95 -6.06
N LEU A 625 -5.49 -19.24 -6.39
CA LEU A 625 -4.56 -19.90 -7.30
C LEU A 625 -5.10 -19.90 -8.73
N TYR A 626 -4.22 -19.59 -9.67
CA TYR A 626 -4.49 -19.58 -11.10
C TYR A 626 -3.96 -20.83 -11.76
N ASP A 627 -4.59 -21.20 -12.88
CA ASP A 627 -4.14 -22.26 -13.79
C ASP A 627 -3.93 -23.62 -13.09
N THR A 628 -4.69 -23.91 -12.02
CA THR A 628 -4.71 -25.25 -11.40
C THR A 628 -5.53 -26.25 -12.22
N ALA A 629 -6.13 -25.80 -13.33
CA ALA A 629 -6.80 -26.62 -14.32
C ALA A 629 -6.42 -26.08 -15.70
N GLY A 630 -5.73 -26.89 -16.50
CA GLY A 630 -5.28 -26.56 -17.83
C GLY A 630 -3.94 -25.80 -17.87
N ASN A 631 -3.66 -25.21 -19.03
CA ASN A 631 -2.40 -24.56 -19.39
C ASN A 631 -1.21 -25.55 -19.46
N ILE A 632 -0.74 -26.09 -18.34
CA ILE A 632 0.35 -27.09 -18.30
C ILE A 632 0.14 -28.12 -17.19
N TRP A 633 0.60 -29.34 -17.43
CA TRP A 633 0.82 -30.33 -16.37
C TRP A 633 1.91 -29.84 -15.42
N GLU A 634 1.70 -30.05 -14.12
CA GLU A 634 2.60 -29.57 -13.10
C GLU A 634 3.24 -30.70 -12.30
N TRP A 635 4.57 -30.71 -12.23
CA TRP A 635 5.33 -31.64 -11.39
C TRP A 635 4.98 -31.52 -9.91
N THR A 636 4.86 -32.67 -9.24
CA THR A 636 4.77 -32.79 -7.78
C THR A 636 5.93 -33.61 -7.22
N ALA A 637 6.10 -33.63 -5.90
CA ALA A 637 7.19 -34.36 -5.25
C ALA A 637 7.01 -35.90 -5.27
N ASP A 638 5.80 -36.38 -5.50
CA ASP A 638 5.37 -37.76 -5.25
C ASP A 638 5.85 -38.75 -6.33
N CYS A 639 6.22 -39.95 -5.88
CA CYS A 639 6.41 -41.10 -6.77
C CYS A 639 5.05 -41.61 -7.25
N TRP A 640 5.01 -42.17 -8.46
CA TRP A 640 3.76 -42.71 -8.98
C TRP A 640 3.30 -43.96 -8.22
N HIS A 641 2.00 -44.04 -7.98
CA HIS A 641 1.29 -45.23 -7.52
C HIS A 641 0.04 -45.41 -8.37
N ASP A 642 -0.28 -46.65 -8.75
CA ASP A 642 -1.38 -46.95 -9.67
C ASP A 642 -2.78 -46.66 -9.11
N ASN A 643 -2.89 -46.35 -7.81
CA ASN A 643 -4.10 -45.98 -7.09
C ASN A 643 -3.74 -45.39 -5.72
N TYR A 644 -4.72 -44.92 -4.96
CA TYR A 644 -4.59 -44.38 -3.60
C TYR A 644 -4.72 -45.45 -2.48
N GLN A 645 -4.61 -46.74 -2.80
CA GLN A 645 -4.65 -47.77 -1.77
C GLN A 645 -3.41 -47.63 -0.88
N ASN A 646 -3.65 -47.37 0.42
CA ASN A 646 -2.61 -47.05 1.41
C ASN A 646 -1.90 -45.71 1.19
N ALA A 647 -2.52 -44.78 0.46
CA ALA A 647 -2.03 -43.40 0.38
C ALA A 647 -1.92 -42.76 1.78
N PRO A 648 -0.93 -41.88 2.00
CA PRO A 648 -0.85 -41.10 3.23
C PRO A 648 -2.14 -40.32 3.50
N SER A 649 -2.49 -40.18 4.78
CA SER A 649 -3.65 -39.37 5.21
C SER A 649 -3.25 -37.97 5.67
N ASP A 650 -1.98 -37.62 5.51
CA ASP A 650 -1.37 -36.32 5.79
C ASP A 650 -0.80 -35.70 4.49
N SER A 651 -0.22 -34.51 4.59
CA SER A 651 0.27 -33.75 3.44
C SER A 651 1.66 -34.15 2.95
N ARG A 652 2.24 -35.25 3.45
CA ARG A 652 3.58 -35.68 3.06
C ARG A 652 3.60 -36.24 1.63
N ALA A 653 4.72 -36.07 0.92
CA ALA A 653 4.90 -36.70 -0.37
C ALA A 653 4.95 -38.24 -0.24
N TRP A 654 4.25 -38.93 -1.13
CA TRP A 654 4.19 -40.38 -1.21
C TRP A 654 5.38 -40.92 -2.01
N GLY A 655 6.39 -41.44 -1.31
CA GLY A 655 7.72 -41.70 -1.88
C GLY A 655 8.05 -43.18 -2.11
N GLU A 656 9.30 -43.44 -2.54
CA GLU A 656 9.83 -44.80 -2.78
C GLU A 656 9.73 -45.69 -1.52
N GLN A 657 9.91 -45.11 -0.32
CA GLN A 657 9.78 -45.83 0.95
C GLN A 657 8.36 -46.40 1.18
N ASP A 658 7.37 -45.91 0.45
CA ASP A 658 5.98 -46.34 0.51
C ASP A 658 5.58 -47.21 -0.71
N LEU A 659 6.57 -47.81 -1.39
CA LEU A 659 6.43 -48.68 -2.58
C LEU A 659 6.08 -47.95 -3.89
N GLY A 660 6.35 -46.65 -3.98
CA GLY A 660 6.14 -45.88 -5.20
C GLY A 660 7.14 -46.19 -6.31
N ASP A 661 6.70 -46.08 -7.57
CA ASP A 661 7.59 -46.21 -8.71
C ASP A 661 8.50 -44.98 -8.79
N LYS A 662 9.76 -45.17 -8.39
CA LYS A 662 10.76 -44.10 -8.38
C LYS A 662 11.17 -43.60 -9.75
N THR A 663 10.82 -44.31 -10.83
CA THR A 663 11.14 -43.90 -12.21
C THR A 663 10.11 -42.94 -12.78
N LEU A 664 8.99 -42.74 -12.08
CA LEU A 664 7.88 -41.90 -12.49
C LEU A 664 7.56 -40.88 -11.39
N ARG A 665 7.13 -39.69 -11.79
CA ARG A 665 6.67 -38.65 -10.89
C ARG A 665 5.27 -38.21 -11.27
N VAL A 666 4.47 -37.95 -10.26
CA VAL A 666 3.09 -37.51 -10.43
C VAL A 666 3.08 -36.09 -11.00
N VAL A 667 2.18 -35.87 -11.96
CA VAL A 667 1.79 -34.55 -12.47
C VAL A 667 0.30 -34.30 -12.31
N ARG A 668 -0.06 -33.02 -12.20
CA ARG A 668 -1.41 -32.58 -11.87
C ARG A 668 -1.89 -31.43 -12.76
N GLY A 669 -3.22 -31.31 -12.93
CA GLY A 669 -3.89 -30.14 -13.50
C GLY A 669 -4.33 -30.22 -14.96
N GLY A 670 -3.85 -31.18 -15.76
CA GLY A 670 -4.08 -31.16 -17.21
C GLY A 670 -3.29 -30.06 -17.91
N SER A 671 -3.41 -29.93 -19.22
CA SER A 671 -2.68 -28.93 -20.00
C SER A 671 -3.49 -28.37 -21.16
N TRP A 672 -2.91 -27.43 -21.89
CA TRP A 672 -3.51 -26.78 -23.06
C TRP A 672 -4.00 -27.75 -24.16
N ASN A 673 -3.48 -28.97 -24.24
CA ASN A 673 -3.86 -29.96 -25.26
C ASN A 673 -4.67 -31.15 -24.72
N ASN A 674 -5.07 -31.08 -23.46
CA ASN A 674 -5.85 -32.13 -22.83
C ASN A 674 -7.34 -31.84 -22.92
N ALA A 675 -8.16 -32.89 -22.91
CA ALA A 675 -9.60 -32.72 -22.91
C ALA A 675 -10.08 -32.23 -21.53
N PRO A 676 -11.24 -31.55 -21.44
CA PRO A 676 -11.86 -31.13 -20.17
C PRO A 676 -11.85 -32.18 -19.06
N PHE A 677 -12.06 -33.45 -19.41
CA PHE A 677 -12.08 -34.56 -18.46
C PHE A 677 -10.75 -34.74 -17.70
N GLU A 678 -9.63 -34.34 -18.27
CA GLU A 678 -8.29 -34.43 -17.68
C GLU A 678 -7.93 -33.19 -16.84
N LEU A 679 -8.77 -32.16 -16.86
CA LEU A 679 -8.60 -30.93 -16.06
C LEU A 679 -9.30 -31.00 -14.71
N ARG A 680 -10.03 -32.09 -14.42
CA ARG A 680 -10.69 -32.29 -13.14
C ARG A 680 -9.68 -32.20 -12.01
N SER A 681 -10.08 -31.64 -10.87
CA SER A 681 -9.19 -31.46 -9.71
C SER A 681 -8.58 -32.78 -9.23
N ALA A 682 -9.26 -33.91 -9.45
CA ALA A 682 -8.79 -35.25 -9.09
C ALA A 682 -7.86 -35.89 -10.14
N SER A 683 -7.80 -35.37 -11.38
CA SER A 683 -7.08 -36.00 -12.48
C SER A 683 -5.56 -35.93 -12.28
N ARG A 684 -4.93 -37.10 -12.33
CA ARG A 684 -3.49 -37.31 -12.15
C ARG A 684 -2.95 -38.07 -13.33
N ASP A 685 -1.70 -37.79 -13.65
CA ASP A 685 -0.91 -38.60 -14.57
C ASP A 685 0.54 -38.67 -14.08
N ARG A 686 1.42 -39.26 -14.88
CA ARG A 686 2.83 -39.46 -14.56
C ARG A 686 3.71 -39.28 -15.78
N TYR A 687 4.92 -38.84 -15.51
CA TYR A 687 5.98 -38.81 -16.51
C TYR A 687 7.29 -39.31 -15.90
N ALA A 688 8.20 -39.77 -16.77
CA ALA A 688 9.55 -40.14 -16.38
C ALA A 688 10.35 -38.92 -15.92
N LEU A 689 11.35 -39.11 -15.04
CA LEU A 689 12.10 -38.01 -14.43
C LEU A 689 12.80 -37.09 -15.45
N ASP A 690 13.20 -37.64 -16.60
CA ASP A 690 13.89 -36.95 -17.70
C ASP A 690 12.94 -36.42 -18.78
N ALA A 691 11.62 -36.59 -18.62
CA ALA A 691 10.63 -36.09 -19.54
C ALA A 691 10.63 -34.55 -19.58
N THR A 692 10.70 -33.99 -20.79
CA THR A 692 10.70 -32.54 -21.04
C THR A 692 9.77 -32.23 -22.20
N TYR A 693 8.47 -32.10 -21.91
CA TYR A 693 7.44 -31.84 -22.93
C TYR A 693 6.99 -30.38 -22.95
N SER A 694 6.39 -29.96 -24.06
CA SER A 694 5.85 -28.60 -24.25
C SER A 694 4.57 -28.33 -23.46
N LEU A 695 4.04 -29.34 -22.79
CA LEU A 695 2.87 -29.29 -21.92
C LEU A 695 3.21 -29.42 -20.44
N LEU A 696 4.50 -29.53 -20.11
CA LEU A 696 4.97 -29.94 -18.78
C LEU A 696 5.85 -28.86 -18.15
N GLY A 697 5.44 -28.41 -16.96
CA GLY A 697 6.15 -27.46 -16.12
C GLY A 697 5.91 -27.75 -14.65
N PHE A 698 5.89 -26.71 -13.80
CA PHE A 698 5.69 -26.88 -12.36
C PHE A 698 5.30 -25.58 -11.65
N ARG A 699 4.78 -25.70 -10.44
CA ARG A 699 4.70 -24.61 -9.46
C ARG A 699 5.46 -24.98 -8.19
N VAL A 700 5.84 -23.97 -7.42
CA VAL A 700 6.63 -24.16 -6.19
C VAL A 700 5.75 -24.07 -4.95
N ALA A 701 6.09 -24.84 -3.93
CA ALA A 701 5.59 -24.72 -2.56
C ALA A 701 6.70 -24.16 -1.66
N ARG A 702 6.30 -23.51 -0.56
CA ARG A 702 7.18 -22.95 0.46
C ARG A 702 6.60 -23.22 1.85
N ASP A 703 7.42 -23.74 2.75
CA ASP A 703 7.02 -23.92 4.15
C ASP A 703 6.87 -22.51 4.83
N LEU A 704 5.91 -22.37 5.75
CA LEU A 704 5.57 -21.08 6.41
C LEU A 704 6.14 -20.94 7.82
#